data_AF-A0A7Y5VGK6-F1
#
_entry.id   AF-A0A7Y5VGK6-F1
#
_cell.length_a   1.000
_cell.length_b   1.000
_cell.length_c   1.000
_cell.angle_alpha   90.00
_cell.angle_beta   90.00
_cell.angle_gamma   90.00
#
_symmetry.space_group_name_H-M   'P 1'
#
loop_
_entity.id
_entity.type
_entity.pdbx_description
1 polymer ?
#
loop_
_entity_poly.entity_id
_entity_poly.type
_entity_poly.pdbx_seq_one_letter_code
_entity_poly.pdbx_strand_id
1 'polypeptide(L)'
;MKRIILLTLLLTTAYIAQIFAQTPTLPHHRTLDELERMPSYIAGHTESAKNLAEPPPSPVRTMGEWEEIQALIITWRSYPAILTEIVRHAVNECKVFIISQNPAQVTNALTLSNIPLDSVVIVQAPSNSVWVRDYGPWTIYLNDIDSLAIADWIYNRPRPLDDAVPSAIADHFNLPIYEATAPPYALVHTGGNHLVDGMGTAFSSDLLLEENSGQSERYIDSVAHTFLGVNQYVKFRKLPYDGIHHLDMHMRVIDEETILMGQYPEGIADGPQIEANIEYLRRNFTTPFGNNYRIERLPMPPGTTGLYPDNGGVYRTFTNSVFVNKTIIVPIYDPQYDTVALRVYRENLPGYNIQGIDCDGMISALGAIHCITKSVGVHDPLWIAHPRLRDTYVTEGEYPVQAIIKHRSGIASATLYYRTAEGEPYIGIPMIVSAEADTYTAAIPAQAAGTTVQYYIEATAVSGKVQRRPIVAPEGYFPFEVKAFAEAPVAAALYPQGVFCPEGAVQFRDDSRNGVTTYQWLFPGGQPESAAEANPAVAYANPGTYTATLIAENPAGADTATFEVVVAEPILPYEETFSADPTPWTVDNPDGDDAAWALSDEGNCDGGSFMIDNYNVNTSFTRDYFRTTFDLREMETAQLLFDVAYAPYDGNNYDGLRVNVRRCDGSHKALYNKSNMDLATVPTPVSSAFSPSGCEQWRQEQVDLSDFVGEIITIEFENIGGYGNRLFVDNIQMNDQALPNIAPEVAVTNPLDGAVFEVSELPVLTLQAAAADPDGEVTGVAFWVNGVEVGIDNEAPYEWIYSVPSYGVFSIEARATDNDGAQSISATVQITVNQVSGVDNPAGQMPLTVYPNPTGGEISLRFSAPEAGTAQCMLHDALGRLVYTTELGITPGEQIHRIDTGELPAGCYWLSLQSGTRQAGVKVVVQ
;
A
#
# COMPACT_ATOMS: atom_id res chain seq x y z
N MET A 1 -51.94 39.13 -25.45
CA MET A 1 -50.57 38.87 -25.98
C MET A 1 -49.47 39.55 -25.13
N LYS A 2 -49.44 39.35 -23.81
CA LYS A 2 -48.38 39.88 -22.92
C LYS A 2 -48.00 38.90 -21.78
N ARG A 3 -48.24 37.60 -21.97
CA ARG A 3 -47.94 36.54 -20.98
C ARG A 3 -47.15 35.33 -21.52
N ILE A 4 -46.68 35.37 -22.77
CA ILE A 4 -45.91 34.27 -23.39
C ILE A 4 -44.43 34.65 -23.63
N ILE A 5 -44.04 35.92 -23.44
CA ILE A 5 -42.65 36.37 -23.69
C ILE A 5 -41.77 36.38 -22.42
N LEU A 6 -42.35 36.23 -21.22
CA LEU A 6 -41.58 36.25 -19.96
C LEU A 6 -41.11 34.85 -19.48
N LEU A 7 -41.69 33.76 -19.99
CA LEU A 7 -41.29 32.40 -19.60
C LEU A 7 -40.12 31.87 -20.45
N THR A 8 -39.98 32.35 -21.68
CA THR A 8 -38.88 31.96 -22.59
C THR A 8 -37.58 32.71 -22.34
N LEU A 9 -37.60 33.82 -21.59
CA LEU A 9 -36.38 34.57 -21.23
C LEU A 9 -35.74 34.12 -19.90
N LEU A 10 -36.51 33.42 -19.05
CA LEU A 10 -36.05 32.86 -17.76
C LEU A 10 -35.56 31.41 -17.87
N LEU A 11 -35.98 30.68 -18.91
CA LEU A 11 -35.51 29.31 -19.21
C LEU A 11 -34.23 29.28 -20.06
N THR A 12 -33.90 30.36 -20.78
CA THR A 12 -32.63 30.47 -21.54
C THR A 12 -31.48 30.99 -20.68
N THR A 13 -31.73 31.67 -19.56
CA THR A 13 -30.69 32.09 -18.61
C THR A 13 -30.29 30.97 -17.64
N ALA A 14 -31.18 30.01 -17.35
CA ALA A 14 -30.85 28.83 -16.56
C ALA A 14 -30.05 27.77 -17.33
N TYR A 15 -30.20 27.70 -18.67
CA TYR A 15 -29.45 26.75 -19.51
C TYR A 15 -28.06 27.25 -19.95
N ILE A 16 -27.78 28.56 -19.83
CA ILE A 16 -26.45 29.13 -20.11
C ILE A 16 -25.58 29.20 -18.84
N ALA A 17 -26.18 29.12 -17.65
CA ALA A 17 -25.44 29.09 -16.39
C ALA A 17 -24.83 27.72 -16.04
N GLN A 18 -25.21 26.63 -16.74
CA GLN A 18 -24.63 25.29 -16.53
C GLN A 18 -23.44 24.96 -17.45
N ILE A 19 -23.03 25.87 -18.35
CA ILE A 19 -21.89 25.63 -19.28
C ILE A 19 -20.57 26.22 -18.73
N PHE A 20 -20.58 26.88 -17.56
CA PHE A 20 -19.38 27.42 -16.91
C PHE A 20 -19.34 27.23 -15.39
N ALA A 21 -19.98 26.18 -14.86
CA ALA A 21 -19.67 25.78 -13.49
C ALA A 21 -18.25 25.22 -13.48
N GLN A 22 -17.28 25.99 -12.96
CA GLN A 22 -15.96 25.45 -12.62
C GLN A 22 -16.18 24.26 -11.69
N THR A 23 -15.73 23.08 -12.10
CA THR A 23 -15.69 21.90 -11.25
C THR A 23 -15.01 22.31 -9.93
N PRO A 24 -15.59 22.02 -8.75
CA PRO A 24 -14.98 22.41 -7.48
C PRO A 24 -13.55 21.86 -7.38
N THR A 25 -12.62 22.71 -6.94
CA THR A 25 -11.23 22.30 -6.66
C THR A 25 -11.25 21.30 -5.51
N LEU A 26 -10.80 20.07 -5.77
CA LEU A 26 -10.66 19.05 -4.73
C LEU A 26 -9.45 19.35 -3.84
N PRO A 27 -9.57 19.20 -2.51
CA PRO A 27 -8.41 19.29 -1.62
C PRO A 27 -7.42 18.14 -1.87
N HIS A 28 -6.21 18.28 -1.36
CA HIS A 28 -5.20 17.22 -1.42
C HIS A 28 -5.54 16.04 -0.50
N HIS A 29 -6.02 16.33 0.71
CA HIS A 29 -6.53 15.31 1.64
C HIS A 29 -7.81 14.63 1.11
N ARG A 30 -8.13 13.46 1.68
CA ARG A 30 -9.42 12.79 1.44
C ARG A 30 -10.54 13.57 2.10
N THR A 31 -11.62 13.83 1.37
CA THR A 31 -12.88 14.25 1.98
C THR A 31 -13.53 13.09 2.74
N LEU A 32 -14.49 13.38 3.63
CA LEU A 32 -15.23 12.33 4.36
C LEU A 32 -15.93 11.33 3.41
N ASP A 33 -16.53 11.83 2.32
CA ASP A 33 -17.12 10.97 1.27
C ASP A 33 -16.08 10.06 0.61
N GLU A 34 -14.87 10.56 0.38
CA GLU A 34 -13.78 9.77 -0.19
C GLU A 34 -13.27 8.70 0.78
N LEU A 35 -13.27 8.96 2.08
CA LEU A 35 -12.92 7.95 3.09
C LEU A 35 -13.93 6.80 3.09
N GLU A 36 -15.24 7.10 3.08
CA GLU A 36 -16.30 6.08 3.03
C GLU A 36 -16.25 5.22 1.77
N ARG A 37 -15.83 5.80 0.64
CA ARG A 37 -15.76 5.11 -0.66
C ARG A 37 -14.49 4.29 -0.86
N MET A 38 -13.45 4.51 -0.06
CA MET A 38 -12.13 3.89 -0.27
C MET A 38 -12.15 2.36 -0.25
N PRO A 39 -12.84 1.66 0.68
CA PRO A 39 -12.87 0.19 0.66
C PRO A 39 -13.46 -0.39 -0.62
N SER A 40 -14.57 0.21 -1.10
CA SER A 40 -15.20 -0.20 -2.36
C SER A 40 -14.34 0.13 -3.59
N TYR A 41 -13.56 1.20 -3.52
CA TYR A 41 -12.63 1.60 -4.58
C TYR A 41 -11.49 0.59 -4.72
N ILE A 42 -10.86 0.19 -3.60
CA ILE A 42 -9.78 -0.80 -3.58
C ILE A 42 -10.31 -2.17 -4.04
N ALA A 43 -11.43 -2.64 -3.48
CA ALA A 43 -11.99 -3.94 -3.82
C ALA A 43 -12.48 -4.03 -5.28
N GLY A 44 -12.91 -2.90 -5.85
CA GLY A 44 -13.34 -2.80 -7.24
C GLY A 44 -12.23 -2.45 -8.23
N HIS A 45 -10.99 -2.27 -7.77
CA HIS A 45 -9.89 -1.89 -8.63
C HIS A 45 -9.45 -3.10 -9.48
N THR A 46 -9.14 -2.84 -10.75
CA THR A 46 -8.68 -3.86 -11.70
C THR A 46 -7.54 -3.29 -12.52
N GLU A 47 -6.59 -4.14 -12.87
CA GLU A 47 -5.52 -3.78 -13.80
C GLU A 47 -6.09 -3.21 -15.11
N SER A 48 -5.39 -2.23 -15.67
CA SER A 48 -5.69 -1.71 -16.99
C SER A 48 -5.42 -2.78 -18.05
N ALA A 49 -6.16 -2.71 -19.16
CA ALA A 49 -5.95 -3.61 -20.29
C ALA A 49 -4.56 -3.49 -20.96
N LYS A 50 -3.73 -2.54 -20.51
CA LYS A 50 -2.36 -2.32 -21.00
C LYS A 50 -1.31 -2.87 -20.06
N ASN A 51 -1.69 -3.27 -18.85
CA ASN A 51 -0.77 -3.86 -17.92
C ASN A 51 -0.08 -5.07 -18.55
N LEU A 52 1.24 -5.13 -18.39
CA LEU A 52 1.98 -6.34 -18.68
C LEU A 52 1.71 -7.33 -17.54
N ALA A 53 1.22 -8.52 -17.89
CA ALA A 53 0.74 -9.52 -16.93
C ALA A 53 1.80 -10.04 -15.93
N GLU A 54 3.08 -9.74 -16.16
CA GLU A 54 4.19 -10.12 -15.30
C GLU A 54 4.84 -8.85 -14.74
N PRO A 55 5.39 -8.89 -13.50
CA PRO A 55 6.15 -7.77 -12.96
C PRO A 55 7.33 -7.38 -13.86
N PRO A 56 7.86 -6.16 -13.71
CA PRO A 56 8.98 -5.70 -14.53
C PRO A 56 10.21 -6.61 -14.37
N PRO A 57 10.94 -6.91 -15.45
CA PRO A 57 12.12 -7.75 -15.37
C PRO A 57 13.23 -7.04 -14.59
N SER A 58 13.79 -7.77 -13.62
CA SER A 58 14.92 -7.33 -12.78
C SER A 58 16.24 -7.29 -13.58
N PRO A 59 17.20 -6.38 -13.25
CA PRO A 59 17.09 -5.34 -12.22
C PRO A 59 16.23 -4.15 -12.66
N VAL A 60 15.52 -3.57 -11.71
CA VAL A 60 14.72 -2.35 -11.87
C VAL A 60 15.39 -1.22 -11.10
N ARG A 61 15.30 0.02 -11.60
CA ARG A 61 15.79 1.21 -10.90
C ARG A 61 14.83 2.38 -11.07
N THR A 62 14.42 2.99 -9.97
CA THR A 62 13.76 4.30 -9.98
C THR A 62 14.80 5.41 -9.99
N MET A 63 14.61 6.41 -10.85
CA MET A 63 15.54 7.54 -10.98
C MET A 63 15.41 8.54 -9.84
N GLY A 64 16.52 9.15 -9.45
CA GLY A 64 16.52 10.34 -8.59
C GLY A 64 15.93 11.53 -9.31
N GLU A 65 15.24 12.43 -8.60
CA GLU A 65 14.52 13.53 -9.27
C GLU A 65 15.45 14.59 -9.89
N TRP A 66 16.73 14.62 -9.50
CA TRP A 66 17.77 15.46 -10.11
C TRP A 66 18.36 14.89 -11.40
N GLU A 67 18.02 13.66 -11.77
CA GLU A 67 18.43 13.05 -13.03
C GLU A 67 17.78 13.74 -14.24
N GLU A 68 18.32 13.48 -15.43
CA GLU A 68 17.86 14.08 -16.67
C GLU A 68 16.43 13.62 -17.02
N ILE A 69 15.55 14.58 -17.28
CA ILE A 69 14.15 14.33 -17.67
C ILE A 69 13.88 14.81 -19.09
N GLN A 70 13.05 14.05 -19.81
CA GLN A 70 12.58 14.46 -21.14
C GLN A 70 11.29 15.27 -21.08
N ALA A 71 10.51 15.12 -20.01
CA ALA A 71 9.26 15.84 -19.85
C ALA A 71 8.86 16.10 -18.39
N LEU A 72 8.10 17.18 -18.22
CA LEU A 72 7.38 17.52 -17.00
C LEU A 72 5.87 17.44 -17.28
N ILE A 73 5.12 16.75 -16.44
CA ILE A 73 3.67 16.59 -16.54
C ILE A 73 2.99 17.51 -15.53
N ILE A 74 1.93 18.18 -15.97
CA ILE A 74 0.98 18.92 -15.14
C ILE A 74 -0.46 18.59 -15.54
N THR A 75 -1.41 18.79 -14.62
CA THR A 75 -2.85 18.65 -14.92
C THR A 75 -3.55 20.01 -14.88
N TRP A 76 -4.12 20.42 -16.02
CA TRP A 76 -4.74 21.74 -16.17
C TRP A 76 -6.20 21.75 -15.71
N ARG A 77 -6.41 21.99 -14.42
CA ARG A 77 -7.74 22.05 -13.80
C ARG A 77 -7.91 23.24 -12.85
N SER A 78 -7.09 23.31 -11.80
CA SER A 78 -7.12 24.33 -10.75
C SER A 78 -5.82 25.14 -10.75
N TYR A 79 -5.82 26.32 -10.13
CA TYR A 79 -4.65 27.20 -10.01
C TYR A 79 -3.94 27.56 -11.34
N PRO A 80 -4.69 28.02 -12.38
CA PRO A 80 -4.11 28.25 -13.71
C PRO A 80 -2.96 29.26 -13.74
N ALA A 81 -2.91 30.22 -12.80
CA ALA A 81 -1.79 31.16 -12.70
C ALA A 81 -0.48 30.46 -12.32
N ILE A 82 -0.52 29.60 -11.30
CA ILE A 82 0.63 28.80 -10.84
C ILE A 82 1.07 27.85 -11.95
N LEU A 83 0.11 27.13 -12.56
CA LEU A 83 0.39 26.23 -13.68
C LEU A 83 1.03 26.95 -14.87
N THR A 84 0.58 28.17 -15.18
CA THR A 84 1.16 28.99 -16.26
C THR A 84 2.64 29.29 -15.99
N GLU A 85 3.00 29.66 -14.76
CA GLU A 85 4.38 29.97 -14.41
C GLU A 85 5.27 28.70 -14.35
N ILE A 86 4.72 27.56 -13.91
CA ILE A 86 5.42 26.27 -14.03
C ILE A 86 5.77 25.99 -15.50
N VAL A 87 4.79 26.13 -16.41
CA VAL A 87 5.03 25.93 -17.85
C VAL A 87 6.08 26.93 -18.35
N ARG A 88 6.02 28.20 -17.96
CA ARG A 88 6.97 29.24 -18.38
C ARG A 88 8.42 28.86 -18.11
N HIS A 89 8.69 28.31 -16.93
CA HIS A 89 10.04 27.89 -16.56
C HIS A 89 10.41 26.56 -17.23
N ALA A 90 9.50 25.58 -17.25
CA ALA A 90 9.78 24.24 -17.73
C ALA A 90 10.00 24.13 -19.25
N VAL A 91 9.33 24.96 -20.07
CA VAL A 91 9.47 24.87 -21.55
C VAL A 91 10.88 25.16 -22.07
N ASN A 92 11.74 25.79 -21.26
CA ASN A 92 13.14 26.04 -21.61
C ASN A 92 14.05 24.83 -21.33
N GLU A 93 13.57 23.85 -20.56
CA GLU A 93 14.35 22.74 -20.03
C GLU A 93 13.93 21.40 -20.66
N CYS A 94 12.63 21.18 -20.90
CA CYS A 94 12.10 19.92 -21.43
C CYS A 94 10.74 20.13 -22.12
N LYS A 95 10.11 19.05 -22.59
CA LYS A 95 8.70 19.09 -23.02
C LYS A 95 7.79 19.22 -21.80
N VAL A 96 6.69 19.94 -21.93
CA VAL A 96 5.66 20.08 -20.89
C VAL A 96 4.39 19.40 -21.36
N PHE A 97 4.01 18.33 -20.67
CA PHE A 97 2.82 17.53 -20.94
C PHE A 97 1.69 18.04 -20.06
N ILE A 98 0.61 18.48 -20.68
CA ILE A 98 -0.52 19.10 -19.99
C ILE A 98 -1.75 18.21 -20.17
N ILE A 99 -2.17 17.53 -19.09
CA ILE A 99 -3.43 16.78 -19.05
C ILE A 99 -4.58 17.78 -19.00
N SER A 100 -5.50 17.73 -19.98
CA SER A 100 -6.70 18.59 -19.96
C SER A 100 -7.82 18.05 -20.82
N GLN A 101 -9.06 18.15 -20.33
CA GLN A 101 -10.25 17.89 -21.17
C GLN A 101 -10.52 19.00 -22.20
N ASN A 102 -9.93 20.19 -22.02
CA ASN A 102 -10.17 21.35 -22.88
C ASN A 102 -8.85 21.94 -23.41
N PRO A 103 -8.26 21.35 -24.46
CA PRO A 103 -7.01 21.84 -25.04
C PRO A 103 -7.05 23.31 -25.46
N ALA A 104 -8.20 23.78 -25.97
CA ALA A 104 -8.35 25.18 -26.40
C ALA A 104 -8.18 26.17 -25.24
N GLN A 105 -8.65 25.82 -24.03
CA GLN A 105 -8.47 26.64 -22.84
C GLN A 105 -6.99 26.77 -22.48
N VAL A 106 -6.24 25.67 -22.52
CA VAL A 106 -4.79 25.64 -22.24
C VAL A 106 -4.05 26.51 -23.28
N THR A 107 -4.29 26.26 -24.56
CA THR A 107 -3.66 27.01 -25.67
C THR A 107 -3.90 28.51 -25.53
N ASN A 108 -5.14 28.92 -25.23
CA ASN A 108 -5.47 30.33 -25.05
C ASN A 108 -4.75 30.95 -23.85
N ALA A 109 -4.71 30.28 -22.70
CA ALA A 109 -4.06 30.78 -21.49
C ALA A 109 -2.55 30.97 -21.68
N LEU A 110 -1.88 29.99 -22.30
CA LEU A 110 -0.43 30.05 -22.56
C LEU A 110 -0.09 31.11 -23.62
N THR A 111 -0.90 31.22 -24.68
CA THR A 111 -0.70 32.24 -25.73
C THR A 111 -0.86 33.65 -25.17
N LEU A 112 -1.89 33.90 -24.35
CA LEU A 112 -2.09 35.19 -23.68
C LEU A 112 -0.96 35.54 -22.72
N SER A 113 -0.26 34.52 -22.21
CA SER A 113 0.88 34.65 -21.30
C SER A 113 2.23 34.70 -22.01
N ASN A 114 2.23 34.80 -23.35
CA ASN A 114 3.41 34.81 -24.22
C ASN A 114 4.35 33.61 -24.02
N ILE A 115 3.79 32.43 -23.74
CA ILE A 115 4.56 31.18 -23.61
C ILE A 115 4.55 30.45 -24.96
N PRO A 116 5.74 30.15 -25.55
CA PRO A 116 5.82 29.38 -26.77
C PRO A 116 5.27 27.96 -26.59
N LEU A 117 4.55 27.47 -27.59
CA LEU A 117 3.90 26.15 -27.54
C LEU A 117 4.76 25.02 -28.14
N ASP A 118 5.94 25.32 -28.69
CA ASP A 118 6.79 24.34 -29.37
C ASP A 118 7.23 23.19 -28.45
N SER A 119 7.36 23.49 -27.15
CA SER A 119 7.68 22.52 -26.10
C SER A 119 6.45 22.03 -25.32
N VAL A 120 5.24 22.37 -25.74
CA VAL A 120 4.00 22.00 -25.04
C VAL A 120 3.28 20.89 -25.79
N VAL A 121 2.91 19.84 -25.06
CA VAL A 121 2.08 18.74 -25.54
C VAL A 121 0.82 18.70 -24.69
N ILE A 122 -0.36 18.85 -25.30
CA ILE A 122 -1.62 18.74 -24.58
C ILE A 122 -2.17 17.33 -24.76
N VAL A 123 -2.30 16.60 -23.67
CA VAL A 123 -2.91 15.27 -23.63
C VAL A 123 -4.38 15.43 -23.28
N GLN A 124 -5.26 15.16 -24.25
CA GLN A 124 -6.69 15.30 -24.05
C GLN A 124 -7.25 14.10 -23.26
N ALA A 125 -7.20 14.19 -21.94
CA ALA A 125 -7.69 13.15 -21.01
C ALA A 125 -8.49 13.76 -19.85
N PRO A 126 -9.46 13.00 -19.29
CA PRO A 126 -10.14 13.37 -18.05
C PRO A 126 -9.19 13.30 -16.85
N SER A 127 -9.52 14.02 -15.78
CA SER A 127 -8.93 13.88 -14.45
C SER A 127 -9.98 14.20 -13.39
N ASN A 128 -9.72 13.93 -12.12
CA ASN A 128 -10.50 14.40 -10.97
C ASN A 128 -9.86 15.64 -10.32
N SER A 129 -8.53 15.68 -10.21
CA SER A 129 -7.81 16.71 -9.44
C SER A 129 -6.55 17.24 -10.16
N VAL A 130 -5.85 18.18 -9.53
CA VAL A 130 -4.61 18.81 -10.02
C VAL A 130 -3.34 18.08 -9.54
N TRP A 131 -3.48 17.15 -8.59
CA TRP A 131 -2.40 16.56 -7.79
C TRP A 131 -1.62 15.45 -8.52
N VAL A 132 -1.13 15.74 -9.73
CA VAL A 132 -0.49 14.74 -10.62
C VAL A 132 0.79 14.13 -10.05
N ARG A 133 1.37 14.69 -8.99
CA ARG A 133 2.46 14.03 -8.27
C ARG A 133 2.06 12.66 -7.75
N ASP A 134 0.85 12.61 -7.21
CA ASP A 134 0.36 11.48 -6.42
C ASP A 134 -0.04 10.29 -7.30
N TYR A 135 -0.82 10.58 -8.34
CA TYR A 135 -1.38 9.60 -9.27
C TYR A 135 -0.62 9.51 -10.59
N GLY A 136 0.35 10.39 -10.83
CA GLY A 136 1.09 10.41 -12.10
C GLY A 136 2.07 9.24 -12.23
N PRO A 137 2.51 8.92 -13.45
CA PRO A 137 3.30 7.73 -13.73
C PRO A 137 4.65 7.76 -13.00
N TRP A 138 5.05 6.66 -12.35
CA TRP A 138 6.41 6.54 -11.82
C TRP A 138 7.29 5.90 -12.88
N THR A 139 8.29 6.64 -13.32
CA THR A 139 9.21 6.13 -14.33
C THR A 139 10.27 5.25 -13.70
N ILE A 140 10.45 4.07 -14.25
CA ILE A 140 11.48 3.11 -13.88
C ILE A 140 12.37 2.81 -15.08
N TYR A 141 13.60 2.40 -14.81
CA TYR A 141 14.51 1.84 -15.80
C TYR A 141 14.67 0.34 -15.60
N LEU A 142 14.51 -0.41 -16.67
CA LEU A 142 14.85 -1.83 -16.75
C LEU A 142 16.35 -1.96 -17.03
N ASN A 143 16.98 -2.93 -16.37
CA ASN A 143 18.41 -3.16 -16.42
C ASN A 143 19.24 -1.90 -16.11
N ASP A 144 18.85 -1.20 -15.03
CA ASP A 144 19.36 0.08 -14.50
C ASP A 144 19.26 1.32 -15.41
N ILE A 145 19.56 1.17 -16.71
CA ILE A 145 19.69 2.27 -17.68
C ILE A 145 19.19 1.91 -19.09
N ASP A 146 18.67 0.71 -19.33
CA ASP A 146 18.44 0.24 -20.70
C ASP A 146 17.07 0.67 -21.25
N SER A 147 15.98 0.36 -20.58
CA SER A 147 14.65 0.67 -21.11
C SER A 147 13.81 1.43 -20.10
N LEU A 148 13.22 2.54 -20.53
CA LEU A 148 12.27 3.30 -19.73
C LEU A 148 10.91 2.57 -19.71
N ALA A 149 10.28 2.51 -18.56
CA ALA A 149 8.95 1.95 -18.34
C ALA A 149 8.19 2.77 -17.28
N ILE A 150 6.90 2.48 -17.11
CA ILE A 150 6.06 3.02 -16.04
C ILE A 150 5.74 1.91 -15.05
N ALA A 151 5.91 2.20 -13.76
CA ALA A 151 5.26 1.47 -12.68
C ALA A 151 4.03 2.25 -12.19
N ASP A 152 2.97 1.53 -11.85
CA ASP A 152 1.69 2.07 -11.38
C ASP A 152 1.17 1.32 -10.14
N TRP A 153 0.31 1.93 -9.34
CA TRP A 153 -0.30 1.38 -8.11
C TRP A 153 -1.70 1.96 -7.93
N ILE A 154 -2.45 1.44 -6.96
CA ILE A 154 -3.78 1.95 -6.65
C ILE A 154 -3.63 3.34 -6.00
N TYR A 155 -4.12 4.40 -6.64
CA TYR A 155 -4.07 5.73 -6.04
C TYR A 155 -4.86 5.76 -4.71
N ASN A 156 -4.25 6.29 -3.66
CA ASN A 156 -4.82 6.39 -2.30
C ASN A 156 -6.01 7.35 -2.14
N ARG A 157 -6.68 7.73 -3.24
CA ARG A 157 -7.94 8.47 -3.26
C ARG A 157 -8.89 7.78 -4.23
N PRO A 158 -10.21 7.70 -3.95
CA PRO A 158 -11.18 7.08 -4.86
C PRO A 158 -11.53 8.04 -6.03
N ARG A 159 -10.50 8.38 -6.81
CA ARG A 159 -10.45 9.34 -7.92
C ARG A 159 -10.06 8.59 -9.21
N PRO A 160 -10.96 7.78 -9.79
CA PRO A 160 -10.63 6.87 -10.89
C PRO A 160 -10.19 7.56 -12.19
N LEU A 161 -10.51 8.84 -12.40
CA LEU A 161 -10.02 9.59 -13.57
C LEU A 161 -8.58 10.07 -13.37
N ASP A 162 -8.16 10.29 -12.13
CA ASP A 162 -6.75 10.56 -11.80
C ASP A 162 -5.94 9.27 -11.95
N ASP A 163 -6.44 8.14 -11.44
CA ASP A 163 -5.79 6.82 -11.49
C ASP A 163 -5.63 6.28 -12.93
N ALA A 164 -6.37 6.82 -13.90
CA ALA A 164 -6.24 6.46 -15.31
C ALA A 164 -5.14 7.26 -16.06
N VAL A 165 -4.56 8.29 -15.45
CA VAL A 165 -3.59 9.19 -16.10
C VAL A 165 -2.27 8.50 -16.45
N PRO A 166 -1.67 7.63 -15.62
CA PRO A 166 -0.45 6.89 -15.99
C PRO A 166 -0.59 6.16 -17.32
N SER A 167 -1.70 5.44 -17.50
CA SER A 167 -2.07 4.76 -18.74
C SER A 167 -2.18 5.69 -19.96
N ALA A 168 -2.69 6.91 -19.79
CA ALA A 168 -2.79 7.91 -20.86
C ALA A 168 -1.42 8.49 -21.24
N ILE A 169 -0.53 8.65 -20.26
CA ILE A 169 0.84 9.10 -20.51
C ILE A 169 1.68 8.00 -21.18
N ALA A 170 1.52 6.74 -20.74
CA ALA A 170 2.19 5.58 -21.33
C ALA A 170 1.94 5.48 -22.85
N ASP A 171 0.71 5.73 -23.31
CA ASP A 171 0.38 5.78 -24.74
C ASP A 171 1.16 6.85 -25.49
N HIS A 172 1.29 8.04 -24.90
CA HIS A 172 1.92 9.16 -25.58
C HIS A 172 3.42 8.97 -25.74
N PHE A 173 4.08 8.38 -24.74
CA PHE A 173 5.50 8.03 -24.82
C PHE A 173 5.76 6.66 -25.45
N ASN A 174 4.71 5.87 -25.72
CA ASN A 174 4.81 4.47 -26.14
C ASN A 174 5.71 3.66 -25.19
N LEU A 175 5.40 3.74 -23.88
CA LEU A 175 6.12 3.04 -22.81
C LEU A 175 5.35 1.80 -22.34
N PRO A 176 6.04 0.71 -21.98
CA PRO A 176 5.41 -0.37 -21.23
C PRO A 176 4.99 0.11 -19.84
N ILE A 177 3.87 -0.42 -19.36
CA ILE A 177 3.31 -0.15 -18.03
C ILE A 177 3.20 -1.47 -17.24
N TYR A 178 3.62 -1.43 -15.99
CA TYR A 178 3.54 -2.50 -15.01
C TYR A 178 2.77 -2.01 -13.79
N GLU A 179 1.67 -2.67 -13.45
CA GLU A 179 0.74 -2.21 -12.44
C GLU A 179 0.75 -3.15 -11.23
N ALA A 180 0.96 -2.57 -10.05
CA ALA A 180 0.82 -3.23 -8.75
C ALA A 180 -0.60 -3.00 -8.20
N THR A 181 -1.61 -3.23 -9.04
CA THR A 181 -3.01 -2.84 -8.79
C THR A 181 -3.96 -4.01 -8.54
N ALA A 182 -3.50 -5.25 -8.74
CA ALA A 182 -4.23 -6.47 -8.44
C ALA A 182 -3.36 -7.51 -7.70
N PRO A 183 -3.97 -8.48 -7.01
CA PRO A 183 -3.24 -9.58 -6.38
C PRO A 183 -2.38 -10.36 -7.39
N PRO A 184 -1.18 -10.82 -6.99
CA PRO A 184 -0.64 -10.82 -5.63
C PRO A 184 0.18 -9.57 -5.28
N TYR A 185 0.11 -8.48 -6.06
CA TYR A 185 0.96 -7.29 -5.88
C TYR A 185 0.18 -6.01 -5.53
N ALA A 186 -1.12 -6.12 -5.26
CA ALA A 186 -1.98 -4.97 -4.97
C ALA A 186 -1.37 -4.10 -3.86
N LEU A 187 -1.09 -2.85 -4.19
CA LEU A 187 -0.51 -1.85 -3.30
C LEU A 187 -1.24 -0.52 -3.47
N VAL A 188 -1.67 0.06 -2.35
CA VAL A 188 -2.19 1.43 -2.32
C VAL A 188 -1.02 2.37 -2.02
N HIS A 189 -0.81 3.38 -2.88
CA HIS A 189 0.29 4.32 -2.70
C HIS A 189 0.01 5.69 -3.34
N THR A 190 0.97 6.62 -3.17
CA THR A 190 0.92 7.99 -3.65
C THR A 190 2.31 8.59 -3.82
N GLY A 191 2.54 9.28 -4.94
CA GLY A 191 3.85 9.82 -5.30
C GLY A 191 4.38 10.94 -4.41
N GLY A 192 3.53 11.72 -3.72
CA GLY A 192 4.01 12.71 -2.76
C GLY A 192 4.63 12.09 -1.50
N ASN A 193 4.29 10.84 -1.21
CA ASN A 193 4.82 10.06 -0.09
C ASN A 193 5.87 9.02 -0.53
N HIS A 194 6.47 9.19 -1.71
CA HIS A 194 7.54 8.33 -2.22
C HIS A 194 8.66 9.18 -2.80
N LEU A 195 9.72 9.36 -2.00
CA LEU A 195 10.94 10.04 -2.42
C LEU A 195 12.06 9.00 -2.58
N VAL A 196 12.95 9.19 -3.55
CA VAL A 196 14.00 8.22 -3.87
C VAL A 196 15.36 8.89 -4.05
N ASP A 197 16.42 8.13 -3.79
CA ASP A 197 17.81 8.56 -3.95
C ASP A 197 18.43 8.20 -5.32
N GLY A 198 17.66 7.56 -6.20
CA GLY A 198 18.12 7.09 -7.52
C GLY A 198 19.03 5.86 -7.49
N MET A 199 19.31 5.32 -6.31
CA MET A 199 20.31 4.30 -5.99
C MET A 199 19.74 3.14 -5.17
N GLY A 200 18.41 3.01 -5.11
CA GLY A 200 17.71 1.91 -4.45
C GLY A 200 17.26 2.18 -3.02
N THR A 201 17.38 3.41 -2.51
CA THR A 201 16.68 3.82 -1.28
C THR A 201 15.43 4.61 -1.61
N ALA A 202 14.32 4.27 -0.95
CA ALA A 202 13.11 5.07 -0.94
C ALA A 202 12.75 5.52 0.48
N PHE A 203 12.00 6.61 0.56
CA PHE A 203 11.50 7.20 1.79
C PHE A 203 9.99 7.40 1.67
N SER A 204 9.24 7.06 2.72
CA SER A 204 7.83 7.40 2.89
C SER A 204 7.53 7.74 4.36
N SER A 205 6.36 8.29 4.66
CA SER A 205 5.82 8.20 6.01
C SER A 205 5.20 6.82 6.26
N ASP A 206 4.92 6.49 7.52
CA ASP A 206 4.21 5.26 7.91
C ASP A 206 2.72 5.24 7.49
N LEU A 207 2.22 6.31 6.85
CA LEU A 207 0.93 6.31 6.13
C LEU A 207 0.86 5.14 5.14
N LEU A 208 1.98 4.80 4.51
CA LEU A 208 2.08 3.65 3.60
C LEU A 208 1.63 2.35 4.28
N LEU A 209 2.00 2.15 5.55
CA LEU A 209 1.63 0.95 6.31
C LEU A 209 0.15 0.99 6.72
N GLU A 210 -0.37 2.17 7.09
CA GLU A 210 -1.77 2.36 7.45
C GLU A 210 -2.71 2.11 6.26
N GLU A 211 -2.37 2.66 5.08
CA GLU A 211 -3.18 2.51 3.87
C GLU A 211 -3.14 1.09 3.29
N ASN A 212 -2.24 0.24 3.80
CA ASN A 212 -2.09 -1.16 3.43
C ASN A 212 -2.13 -2.07 4.68
N SER A 213 -2.97 -1.76 5.68
CA SER A 213 -3.00 -2.43 6.98
C SER A 213 -3.26 -3.95 6.96
N GLY A 214 -3.83 -4.47 5.87
CA GLY A 214 -3.99 -5.91 5.63
C GLY A 214 -2.71 -6.62 5.14
N GLN A 215 -1.61 -5.89 4.95
CA GLN A 215 -0.34 -6.40 4.43
C GLN A 215 0.78 -6.22 5.46
N SER A 216 1.75 -7.15 5.46
CA SER A 216 2.97 -6.99 6.25
C SER A 216 3.91 -5.95 5.63
N GLU A 217 4.73 -5.28 6.45
CA GLU A 217 5.74 -4.36 5.94
C GLU A 217 6.73 -5.05 4.98
N ARG A 218 7.10 -6.31 5.27
CA ARG A 218 7.95 -7.12 4.39
C ARG A 218 7.31 -7.33 3.01
N TYR A 219 5.99 -7.52 2.96
CA TYR A 219 5.27 -7.63 1.69
C TYR A 219 5.37 -6.31 0.91
N ILE A 220 5.08 -5.18 1.56
CA ILE A 220 5.17 -3.84 0.94
C ILE A 220 6.58 -3.60 0.38
N ASP A 221 7.62 -3.94 1.15
CA ASP A 221 9.01 -3.82 0.72
C ASP A 221 9.34 -4.74 -0.46
N SER A 222 8.78 -5.96 -0.49
CA SER A 222 8.98 -6.88 -1.62
C SER A 222 8.32 -6.38 -2.91
N VAL A 223 7.15 -5.74 -2.82
CA VAL A 223 6.48 -5.12 -3.97
C VAL A 223 7.28 -3.91 -4.45
N ALA A 224 7.71 -3.04 -3.53
CA ALA A 224 8.55 -1.89 -3.87
C ALA A 224 9.89 -2.31 -4.50
N HIS A 225 10.53 -3.36 -3.99
CA HIS A 225 11.73 -3.93 -4.60
C HIS A 225 11.48 -4.40 -6.02
N THR A 226 10.42 -5.18 -6.22
CA THR A 226 10.08 -5.81 -7.50
C THR A 226 9.72 -4.77 -8.56
N PHE A 227 8.87 -3.80 -8.23
CA PHE A 227 8.34 -2.83 -9.21
C PHE A 227 9.20 -1.58 -9.36
N LEU A 228 9.98 -1.20 -8.33
CA LEU A 228 10.65 0.11 -8.26
C LEU A 228 12.17 0.00 -8.04
N GLY A 229 12.70 -1.20 -7.80
CA GLY A 229 14.12 -1.39 -7.50
C GLY A 229 14.54 -0.86 -6.13
N VAL A 230 13.61 -0.78 -5.18
CA VAL A 230 13.90 -0.31 -3.82
C VAL A 230 14.50 -1.45 -2.99
N ASN A 231 15.74 -1.28 -2.56
CA ASN A 231 16.45 -2.22 -1.69
C ASN A 231 16.35 -1.83 -0.21
N GLN A 232 16.23 -0.53 0.06
CA GLN A 232 16.07 0.03 1.40
C GLN A 232 14.86 0.96 1.41
N TYR A 233 13.81 0.64 2.16
CA TYR A 233 12.63 1.49 2.26
C TYR A 233 12.49 2.05 3.68
N VAL A 234 12.94 3.29 3.86
CA VAL A 234 12.84 4.02 5.14
C VAL A 234 11.42 4.57 5.30
N LYS A 235 10.70 4.15 6.34
CA LYS A 235 9.41 4.76 6.72
C LYS A 235 9.59 5.65 7.95
N PHE A 236 9.27 6.93 7.80
CA PHE A 236 9.27 7.90 8.89
C PHE A 236 7.93 7.90 9.60
N ARG A 237 7.96 8.23 10.89
CA ARG A 237 6.72 8.50 11.61
C ARG A 237 6.01 9.70 11.00
N LYS A 238 4.69 9.60 10.81
CA LYS A 238 3.88 10.71 10.29
C LYS A 238 3.98 11.94 11.18
N LEU A 239 3.87 13.10 10.55
CA LEU A 239 3.87 14.38 11.26
C LEU A 239 2.45 14.70 11.79
N PRO A 240 2.31 15.15 13.05
CA PRO A 240 1.00 15.42 13.67
C PRO A 240 0.14 16.48 12.95
N TYR A 241 0.76 17.50 12.37
CA TYR A 241 0.05 18.66 11.79
C TYR A 241 0.05 18.68 10.26
N ASP A 242 0.82 17.80 9.60
CA ASP A 242 0.70 17.57 8.17
C ASP A 242 -0.56 16.74 7.87
N GLY A 243 -1.67 17.40 7.55
CA GLY A 243 -2.97 16.75 7.32
C GLY A 243 -3.05 15.80 6.12
N ILE A 244 -1.98 15.61 5.34
CA ILE A 244 -1.88 14.56 4.31
C ILE A 244 -0.78 13.54 4.60
N HIS A 245 0.12 13.84 5.54
CA HIS A 245 1.25 13.02 5.95
C HIS A 245 2.19 12.60 4.80
N HIS A 246 2.44 13.48 3.84
CA HIS A 246 3.33 13.22 2.71
C HIS A 246 4.74 13.75 2.98
N LEU A 247 5.77 12.96 2.67
CA LEU A 247 7.16 13.40 2.86
C LEU A 247 7.52 14.65 2.08
N ASP A 248 7.00 14.82 0.87
CA ASP A 248 7.31 15.98 0.04
C ASP A 248 6.85 17.34 0.60
N MET A 249 6.09 17.33 1.70
CA MET A 249 5.70 18.52 2.45
C MET A 249 6.76 18.97 3.46
N HIS A 250 7.74 18.14 3.81
CA HIS A 250 8.75 18.45 4.82
C HIS A 250 10.15 17.89 4.51
N MET A 251 10.31 17.18 3.39
CA MET A 251 11.54 16.52 2.99
C MET A 251 11.76 16.65 1.48
N ARG A 252 13.02 16.86 1.06
CA ARG A 252 13.43 16.86 -0.35
C ARG A 252 14.81 16.22 -0.53
N VAL A 253 14.88 15.11 -1.24
CA VAL A 253 16.16 14.50 -1.65
C VAL A 253 16.73 15.29 -2.84
N ILE A 254 17.96 15.78 -2.72
CA ILE A 254 18.57 16.65 -3.75
C ILE A 254 19.80 16.04 -4.43
N ASP A 255 20.29 14.94 -3.90
CA ASP A 255 21.28 14.04 -4.49
C ASP A 255 21.29 12.69 -3.76
N GLU A 256 22.26 11.84 -4.09
CA GLU A 256 22.38 10.48 -3.59
C GLU A 256 22.56 10.40 -2.05
N GLU A 257 22.95 11.50 -1.37
CA GLU A 257 23.26 11.50 0.06
C GLU A 257 22.68 12.68 0.86
N THR A 258 22.09 13.67 0.20
CA THR A 258 21.71 14.95 0.80
C THR A 258 20.20 15.16 0.77
N ILE A 259 19.65 15.48 1.93
CA ILE A 259 18.23 15.71 2.16
C ILE A 259 18.04 17.11 2.72
N LEU A 260 17.18 17.91 2.10
CA LEU A 260 16.66 19.13 2.71
C LEU A 260 15.46 18.77 3.59
N MET A 261 15.54 19.07 4.89
CA MET A 261 14.48 18.82 5.87
C MET A 261 13.90 20.14 6.39
N GLY A 262 12.58 20.20 6.53
CA GLY A 262 11.87 21.32 7.15
C GLY A 262 12.39 21.60 8.57
N GLN A 263 12.38 22.87 8.97
CA GLN A 263 12.78 23.31 10.30
C GLN A 263 11.78 24.32 10.84
N TYR A 264 11.04 23.92 11.87
CA TYR A 264 10.25 24.80 12.70
C TYR A 264 11.12 25.39 13.82
N PRO A 265 10.68 26.48 14.48
CA PRO A 265 11.20 26.83 15.79
C PRO A 265 11.09 25.66 16.78
N GLU A 266 11.99 25.61 17.76
CA GLU A 266 12.03 24.56 18.76
C GLU A 266 10.67 24.40 19.48
N GLY A 267 10.16 23.17 19.55
CA GLY A 267 8.89 22.84 20.21
C GLY A 267 7.62 23.26 19.48
N ILE A 268 7.71 23.80 18.26
CA ILE A 268 6.56 24.32 17.49
C ILE A 268 6.14 23.36 16.39
N ALA A 269 4.83 23.16 16.24
CA ALA A 269 4.21 22.33 15.21
C ALA A 269 4.92 20.96 15.06
N ASP A 270 5.29 20.58 13.84
CA ASP A 270 5.94 19.29 13.59
C ASP A 270 7.44 19.27 13.92
N GLY A 271 7.99 20.36 14.45
CA GLY A 271 9.41 20.48 14.80
C GLY A 271 9.94 19.29 15.59
N PRO A 272 9.34 18.93 16.75
CA PRO A 272 9.77 17.78 17.55
C PRO A 272 9.82 16.47 16.76
N GLN A 273 8.76 16.16 15.98
CA GLN A 273 8.69 14.91 15.23
C GLN A 273 9.68 14.89 14.04
N ILE A 274 9.92 16.03 13.40
CA ILE A 274 10.94 16.12 12.34
C ILE A 274 12.34 15.84 12.91
N GLU A 275 12.69 16.39 14.08
CA GLU A 275 13.99 16.08 14.71
C GLU A 275 14.09 14.60 15.08
N ALA A 276 13.01 14.00 15.61
CA ALA A 276 12.97 12.57 15.90
C ALA A 276 13.17 11.71 14.64
N ASN A 277 12.53 12.08 13.51
CA ASN A 277 12.69 11.41 12.23
C ASN A 277 14.12 11.55 11.67
N ILE A 278 14.75 12.72 11.81
CA ILE A 278 16.16 12.92 11.42
C ILE A 278 17.06 11.99 12.23
N GLU A 279 16.86 11.91 13.54
CA GLU A 279 17.69 11.07 14.40
C GLU A 279 17.47 9.58 14.13
N TYR A 280 16.23 9.18 13.89
CA TYR A 280 15.89 7.84 13.42
C TYR A 280 16.65 7.48 12.13
N LEU A 281 16.66 8.39 11.13
CA LEU A 281 17.42 8.19 9.89
C LEU A 281 18.91 7.98 10.18
N ARG A 282 19.52 8.90 10.95
CA ARG A 282 20.97 8.91 11.23
C ARG A 282 21.42 7.67 12.01
N ARG A 283 20.58 7.16 12.92
CA ARG A 283 20.91 5.98 13.75
C ARG A 283 20.73 4.66 13.02
N ASN A 284 19.75 4.56 12.12
CA ASN A 284 19.36 3.26 11.56
C ASN A 284 19.84 3.03 10.12
N PHE A 285 20.14 4.08 9.37
CA PHE A 285 20.42 3.96 7.93
C PHE A 285 21.69 4.69 7.51
N THR A 286 22.31 4.17 6.45
CA THR A 286 23.39 4.82 5.71
C THR A 286 22.95 5.08 4.28
N THR A 287 23.66 5.97 3.61
CA THR A 287 23.52 6.20 2.17
C THR A 287 23.89 4.92 1.40
N PRO A 288 23.53 4.82 0.10
CA PRO A 288 23.98 3.72 -0.75
C PRO A 288 25.49 3.56 -0.86
N PHE A 289 26.26 4.60 -0.51
CA PHE A 289 27.72 4.59 -0.49
C PHE A 289 28.29 4.32 0.92
N GLY A 290 27.44 3.97 1.90
CA GLY A 290 27.83 3.64 3.27
C GLY A 290 28.14 4.85 4.16
N ASN A 291 27.84 6.07 3.72
CA ASN A 291 28.05 7.28 4.52
C ASN A 291 26.82 7.63 5.36
N ASN A 292 26.96 8.56 6.31
CA ASN A 292 25.82 9.19 6.97
C ASN A 292 25.13 10.18 6.02
N TYR A 293 23.79 10.23 5.99
CA TYR A 293 23.05 11.24 5.23
C TYR A 293 23.43 12.67 5.64
N ARG A 294 23.54 13.58 4.66
CA ARG A 294 23.73 15.02 4.88
C ARG A 294 22.36 15.67 5.00
N ILE A 295 22.08 16.25 6.17
CA ILE A 295 20.78 16.88 6.44
C ILE A 295 20.95 18.39 6.46
N GLU A 296 20.32 19.05 5.51
CA GLU A 296 20.33 20.51 5.37
C GLU A 296 18.96 21.06 5.75
N ARG A 297 18.91 22.18 6.48
CA ARG A 297 17.66 22.67 7.07
C ARG A 297 17.01 23.77 6.23
N LEU A 298 15.71 23.65 5.98
CA LEU A 298 14.88 24.66 5.33
C LEU A 298 13.87 25.24 6.33
N PRO A 299 13.83 26.57 6.54
CA PRO A 299 12.92 27.17 7.52
C PRO A 299 11.45 27.00 7.08
N MET A 300 10.58 26.50 7.96
CA MET A 300 9.13 26.42 7.69
C MET A 300 8.47 27.74 8.11
N PRO A 301 7.89 28.53 7.18
CA PRO A 301 7.38 29.86 7.52
C PRO A 301 5.98 29.80 8.14
N PRO A 302 5.63 30.71 9.06
CA PRO A 302 4.28 30.82 9.57
C PRO A 302 3.30 31.30 8.48
N GLY A 303 1.99 31.14 8.74
CA GLY A 303 0.94 31.72 7.89
C GLY A 303 0.90 33.25 7.94
N THR A 304 0.04 33.87 7.14
CA THR A 304 -0.10 35.35 7.08
C THR A 304 -0.48 35.99 8.41
N THR A 305 -1.11 35.24 9.32
CA THR A 305 -1.46 35.66 10.68
C THR A 305 -0.32 35.55 11.68
N GLY A 306 0.84 35.01 11.27
CA GLY A 306 1.97 34.70 12.14
C GLY A 306 1.84 33.38 12.90
N LEU A 307 0.77 32.62 12.68
CA LEU A 307 0.50 31.34 13.35
C LEU A 307 1.10 30.16 12.56
N TYR A 308 1.56 29.16 13.31
CA TYR A 308 2.00 27.85 12.80
C TYR A 308 0.83 26.83 12.87
N PRO A 309 0.94 25.67 12.19
CA PRO A 309 -0.13 24.68 12.10
C PRO A 309 -0.73 24.23 13.45
N ASP A 310 0.11 24.09 14.48
CA ASP A 310 -0.31 23.77 15.85
C ASP A 310 -1.31 24.75 16.49
N ASN A 311 -1.35 25.98 15.97
CA ASN A 311 -2.22 27.05 16.44
C ASN A 311 -3.16 27.54 15.32
N GLY A 312 -3.53 26.66 14.38
CA GLY A 312 -4.46 26.97 13.30
C GLY A 312 -3.87 27.77 12.14
N GLY A 313 -2.54 27.82 12.02
CA GLY A 313 -1.83 28.34 10.86
C GLY A 313 -1.91 27.41 9.65
N VAL A 314 -1.55 27.94 8.47
CA VAL A 314 -1.46 27.14 7.23
C VAL A 314 -0.13 26.39 7.16
N TYR A 315 -0.13 25.23 6.49
CA TYR A 315 1.04 24.38 6.33
C TYR A 315 1.96 24.84 5.19
N ARG A 316 2.64 25.98 5.35
CA ARG A 316 3.59 26.47 4.34
C ARG A 316 4.90 25.70 4.38
N THR A 317 5.42 25.38 3.19
CA THR A 317 6.66 24.59 3.05
C THR A 317 7.46 24.98 1.81
N PHE A 318 8.78 25.04 1.95
CA PHE A 318 9.72 25.24 0.82
C PHE A 318 10.28 23.92 0.26
N THR A 319 10.03 22.79 0.92
CA THR A 319 10.55 21.48 0.51
C THR A 319 9.79 20.92 -0.70
N ASN A 320 8.55 21.35 -0.90
CA ASN A 320 7.65 20.98 -1.99
C ASN A 320 8.05 21.63 -3.34
N SER A 321 9.33 21.56 -3.68
CA SER A 321 9.97 22.04 -4.91
C SER A 321 10.12 20.92 -5.94
N VAL A 322 10.39 21.26 -7.20
CA VAL A 322 10.57 20.28 -8.29
C VAL A 322 11.85 20.56 -9.09
N PHE A 323 12.56 19.51 -9.47
CA PHE A 323 13.69 19.57 -10.42
C PHE A 323 13.13 19.52 -11.84
N VAL A 324 13.62 20.43 -12.69
CA VAL A 324 13.34 20.45 -14.12
C VAL A 324 14.67 20.65 -14.84
N ASN A 325 15.43 19.56 -15.00
CA ASN A 325 16.81 19.57 -15.50
C ASN A 325 17.69 20.61 -14.77
N LYS A 326 18.01 21.74 -15.40
CA LYS A 326 18.90 22.77 -14.83
C LYS A 326 18.17 23.81 -13.97
N THR A 327 16.85 23.74 -13.90
CA THR A 327 15.99 24.65 -13.13
C THR A 327 15.39 23.94 -11.93
N ILE A 328 15.26 24.65 -10.80
CA ILE A 328 14.49 24.19 -9.64
C ILE A 328 13.39 25.21 -9.39
N ILE A 329 12.15 24.73 -9.32
CA ILE A 329 10.99 25.57 -9.05
C ILE A 329 10.61 25.36 -7.58
N VAL A 330 10.69 26.44 -6.79
CA VAL A 330 10.47 26.45 -5.35
C VAL A 330 9.18 27.23 -5.04
N PRO A 331 8.24 26.70 -4.25
CA PRO A 331 7.10 27.47 -3.79
C PRO A 331 7.57 28.62 -2.89
N ILE A 332 7.01 29.81 -3.05
CA ILE A 332 7.28 30.97 -2.19
C ILE A 332 5.97 31.54 -1.63
N TYR A 333 6.04 32.29 -0.53
CA TYR A 333 4.85 32.74 0.21
C TYR A 333 4.98 34.13 0.81
N ASP A 334 6.12 34.42 1.44
CA ASP A 334 6.35 35.66 2.16
C ASP A 334 7.80 36.10 1.96
N PRO A 335 8.05 37.30 1.38
CA PRO A 335 9.39 37.77 1.06
C PRO A 335 10.38 37.72 2.23
N GLN A 336 9.93 37.82 3.48
CA GLN A 336 10.80 37.72 4.66
C GLN A 336 11.49 36.35 4.75
N TYR A 337 10.77 35.26 4.50
CA TYR A 337 11.27 33.89 4.64
C TYR A 337 11.78 33.32 3.31
N ASP A 338 11.18 33.74 2.19
CA ASP A 338 11.54 33.27 0.85
C ASP A 338 13.02 33.52 0.54
N THR A 339 13.57 34.66 0.97
CA THR A 339 14.99 35.00 0.72
C THR A 339 15.96 34.03 1.39
N VAL A 340 15.61 33.50 2.56
CA VAL A 340 16.41 32.51 3.29
C VAL A 340 16.32 31.16 2.60
N ALA A 341 15.11 30.70 2.30
CA ALA A 341 14.89 29.42 1.63
C ALA A 341 15.58 29.36 0.26
N LEU A 342 15.39 30.38 -0.58
CA LEU A 342 16.04 30.46 -1.89
C LEU A 342 17.57 30.54 -1.79
N ARG A 343 18.13 31.09 -0.71
CA ARG A 343 19.58 31.07 -0.47
C ARG A 343 20.07 29.66 -0.15
N VAL A 344 19.38 28.93 0.74
CA VAL A 344 19.73 27.53 1.08
C VAL A 344 19.74 26.65 -0.18
N TYR A 345 18.76 26.81 -1.08
CA TYR A 345 18.76 26.12 -2.37
C TYR A 345 19.98 26.48 -3.24
N ARG A 346 20.34 27.76 -3.34
CA ARG A 346 21.50 28.20 -4.15
C ARG A 346 22.84 27.72 -3.60
N GLU A 347 22.97 27.66 -2.27
CA GLU A 347 24.18 27.18 -1.59
C GLU A 347 24.36 25.67 -1.78
N ASN A 348 23.27 24.90 -1.71
CA ASN A 348 23.32 23.44 -1.86
C ASN A 348 23.33 22.93 -3.31
N LEU A 349 22.82 23.75 -4.25
CA LEU A 349 22.71 23.44 -5.67
C LEU A 349 23.35 24.55 -6.54
N PRO A 350 24.68 24.77 -6.43
CA PRO A 350 25.36 25.79 -7.22
C PRO A 350 25.15 25.61 -8.72
N GLY A 351 24.94 26.70 -9.45
CA GLY A 351 24.73 26.71 -10.90
C GLY A 351 23.31 26.37 -11.36
N TYR A 352 22.45 25.81 -10.50
CA TYR A 352 21.03 25.63 -10.83
C TYR A 352 20.29 26.96 -10.89
N ASN A 353 19.36 27.04 -11.82
CA ASN A 353 18.45 28.17 -11.96
C ASN A 353 17.29 28.04 -10.96
N ILE A 354 17.41 28.70 -9.80
CA ILE A 354 16.38 28.64 -8.75
C ILE A 354 15.29 29.69 -9.02
N GLN A 355 14.06 29.21 -9.26
CA GLN A 355 12.89 30.03 -9.60
C GLN A 355 11.80 29.89 -8.52
N GLY A 356 11.34 31.01 -7.98
CA GLY A 356 10.27 31.04 -6.98
C GLY A 356 8.90 31.26 -7.63
N ILE A 357 7.88 30.48 -7.26
CA ILE A 357 6.48 30.70 -7.67
C ILE A 357 5.60 30.87 -6.43
N ASP A 358 4.84 31.97 -6.38
CA ASP A 358 3.91 32.25 -5.28
C ASP A 358 2.82 31.17 -5.21
N CYS A 359 2.80 30.44 -4.09
CA CYS A 359 1.89 29.34 -3.81
C CYS A 359 0.92 29.64 -2.66
N ASP A 360 0.86 30.89 -2.17
CA ASP A 360 0.01 31.21 -1.01
C ASP A 360 -1.47 30.95 -1.29
N GLY A 361 -1.90 31.14 -2.53
CA GLY A 361 -3.28 30.88 -2.97
C GLY A 361 -3.67 29.38 -3.06
N MET A 362 -2.71 28.45 -2.96
CA MET A 362 -2.98 27.01 -3.06
C MET A 362 -2.65 26.23 -1.78
N ILE A 363 -1.75 26.73 -0.94
CA ILE A 363 -1.19 25.96 0.18
C ILE A 363 -2.22 25.54 1.24
N SER A 364 -3.34 26.27 1.35
CA SER A 364 -4.46 25.90 2.22
C SER A 364 -5.16 24.60 1.80
N ALA A 365 -4.92 24.12 0.57
CA ALA A 365 -5.37 22.82 0.10
C ALA A 365 -4.41 21.67 0.46
N LEU A 366 -3.33 21.95 1.21
CA LEU A 366 -2.27 21.03 1.64
C LEU A 366 -1.41 20.52 0.48
N GLY A 367 -0.92 21.42 -0.38
CA GLY A 367 0.03 21.08 -1.44
C GLY A 367 0.56 22.32 -2.16
N ALA A 368 1.70 22.17 -2.84
CA ALA A 368 2.34 23.25 -3.61
C ALA A 368 2.87 22.76 -4.97
N ILE A 369 4.06 23.21 -5.40
CA ILE A 369 4.61 22.98 -6.75
C ILE A 369 4.88 21.49 -7.01
N HIS A 370 5.51 20.79 -6.06
CA HIS A 370 5.84 19.39 -6.24
C HIS A 370 4.59 18.53 -6.39
N CYS A 371 3.55 18.78 -5.57
CA CYS A 371 2.28 18.04 -5.59
C CYS A 371 1.53 18.13 -6.94
N ILE A 372 1.79 19.16 -7.75
CA ILE A 372 1.10 19.40 -9.03
C ILE A 372 2.00 19.19 -10.25
N THR A 373 3.15 18.54 -10.06
CA THR A 373 4.10 18.23 -11.13
C THR A 373 4.57 16.78 -11.06
N LYS A 374 4.86 16.17 -12.21
CA LYS A 374 5.46 14.82 -12.28
C LYS A 374 6.50 14.74 -13.38
N SER A 375 7.66 14.17 -13.08
CA SER A 375 8.78 14.07 -14.01
C SER A 375 8.78 12.76 -14.79
N VAL A 376 9.27 12.80 -16.04
CA VAL A 376 9.47 11.62 -16.89
C VAL A 376 10.94 11.54 -17.32
N GLY A 377 11.62 10.46 -16.93
CA GLY A 377 13.02 10.20 -17.29
C GLY A 377 13.27 10.10 -18.80
N VAL A 378 14.50 10.30 -19.24
CA VAL A 378 14.88 10.20 -20.66
C VAL A 378 14.91 8.76 -21.18
N HIS A 379 14.64 8.55 -22.48
CA HIS A 379 14.78 7.21 -23.08
C HIS A 379 16.23 6.70 -23.12
N ASP A 380 17.23 7.56 -23.23
CA ASP A 380 18.64 7.17 -23.39
C ASP A 380 19.50 7.76 -22.26
N PRO A 381 19.37 7.27 -21.01
CA PRO A 381 20.06 7.87 -19.87
C PRO A 381 21.57 7.61 -19.91
N LEU A 382 22.36 8.66 -19.67
CA LEU A 382 23.77 8.54 -19.29
C LEU A 382 23.83 8.85 -17.80
N TRP A 383 23.86 7.79 -16.99
CA TRP A 383 23.77 7.90 -15.55
C TRP A 383 25.15 8.10 -14.93
N ILE A 384 25.28 9.08 -14.03
CA ILE A 384 26.49 9.38 -13.25
C ILE A 384 26.07 9.56 -11.79
N ALA A 385 26.38 8.58 -10.94
CA ALA A 385 26.13 8.62 -9.50
C ALA A 385 27.45 8.72 -8.73
N HIS A 386 27.54 9.65 -7.78
CA HIS A 386 28.78 9.95 -7.06
C HIS A 386 28.49 10.51 -5.65
N PRO A 387 29.06 9.93 -4.58
CA PRO A 387 28.98 10.54 -3.25
C PRO A 387 29.85 11.80 -3.21
N ARG A 388 29.25 12.96 -2.90
CA ARG A 388 30.01 14.22 -2.80
C ARG A 388 31.16 14.07 -1.80
N LEU A 389 32.34 14.56 -2.15
CA LEU A 389 33.44 14.66 -1.22
C LEU A 389 33.02 15.51 0.00
N ARG A 390 33.42 15.04 1.18
CA ARG A 390 33.18 15.75 2.44
C ARG A 390 34.36 16.66 2.71
N ASP A 391 34.10 17.70 3.49
CA ASP A 391 35.18 18.51 4.03
C ASP A 391 36.15 17.60 4.78
N THR A 392 37.44 17.86 4.58
CA THR A 392 38.50 16.98 5.05
C THR A 392 39.57 17.78 5.74
N TYR A 393 40.23 17.15 6.72
CA TYR A 393 41.41 17.72 7.38
C TYR A 393 42.71 17.14 6.81
N VAL A 394 42.62 16.25 5.83
CA VAL A 394 43.75 15.62 5.16
C VAL A 394 44.37 16.62 4.19
N THR A 395 45.58 17.08 4.50
CA THR A 395 46.35 18.02 3.67
C THR A 395 47.45 17.34 2.84
N GLU A 396 47.68 16.05 3.09
CA GLU A 396 48.67 15.23 2.39
C GLU A 396 47.98 13.99 1.78
N GLY A 397 48.32 13.65 0.54
CA GLY A 397 47.66 12.57 -0.20
C GLY A 397 46.54 13.08 -1.13
N GLU A 398 46.20 12.28 -2.13
CA GLU A 398 45.17 12.63 -3.10
C GLU A 398 43.76 12.37 -2.53
N TYR A 399 42.77 13.12 -3.00
CA TYR A 399 41.36 12.94 -2.64
C TYR A 399 40.69 12.03 -3.68
N PRO A 400 40.40 10.76 -3.35
CA PRO A 400 39.85 9.82 -4.30
C PRO A 400 38.41 10.19 -4.67
N VAL A 401 38.12 10.22 -5.97
CA VAL A 401 36.79 10.44 -6.53
C VAL A 401 36.38 9.18 -7.27
N GLN A 402 35.27 8.58 -6.85
CA GLN A 402 34.66 7.40 -7.44
C GLN A 402 33.26 7.71 -7.93
N ALA A 403 32.88 7.25 -9.12
CA ALA A 403 31.53 7.38 -9.64
C ALA A 403 31.08 6.13 -10.38
N ILE A 404 29.79 5.79 -10.24
CA ILE A 404 29.13 4.80 -11.09
C ILE A 404 28.69 5.52 -12.36
N ILE A 405 29.15 5.04 -13.52
CA ILE A 405 28.86 5.66 -14.81
C ILE A 405 28.37 4.59 -15.78
N LYS A 406 27.09 4.69 -16.17
CA LYS A 406 26.42 3.68 -17.01
C LYS A 406 25.70 4.29 -18.21
N HIS A 407 25.76 3.58 -19.33
CA HIS A 407 25.00 3.86 -20.55
C HIS A 407 24.90 2.59 -21.40
N ARG A 408 23.77 2.38 -22.10
CA ARG A 408 23.51 1.16 -22.91
C ARG A 408 24.57 0.87 -23.98
N SER A 409 25.22 1.91 -24.50
CA SER A 409 26.26 1.81 -25.53
C SER A 409 27.67 1.64 -24.94
N GLY A 410 27.81 1.67 -23.62
CA GLY A 410 29.09 1.78 -22.93
C GLY A 410 29.59 3.22 -22.84
N ILE A 411 30.67 3.42 -22.09
CA ILE A 411 31.30 4.72 -21.85
C ILE A 411 32.56 4.85 -22.71
N ALA A 412 32.65 5.92 -23.50
CA ALA A 412 33.82 6.23 -24.32
C ALA A 412 34.91 6.94 -23.51
N SER A 413 34.52 7.86 -22.62
CA SER A 413 35.44 8.55 -21.72
C SER A 413 34.71 9.13 -20.51
N ALA A 414 35.40 9.19 -19.37
CA ALA A 414 34.98 9.93 -18.20
C ALA A 414 36.14 10.81 -17.71
N THR A 415 35.85 12.03 -17.29
CA THR A 415 36.83 13.03 -16.85
C THR A 415 36.33 13.72 -15.59
N LEU A 416 37.19 13.75 -14.57
CA LEU A 416 37.03 14.56 -13.38
C LEU A 416 37.63 15.94 -13.65
N TYR A 417 36.86 17.00 -13.41
CA TYR A 417 37.34 18.37 -13.51
C TYR A 417 37.37 19.02 -12.14
N TYR A 418 38.49 19.63 -11.76
CA TYR A 418 38.60 20.36 -10.49
C TYR A 418 39.31 21.70 -10.62
N ARG A 419 39.06 22.61 -9.66
CA ARG A 419 39.80 23.86 -9.46
C ARG A 419 39.81 24.23 -7.97
N THR A 420 40.68 25.17 -7.60
CA THR A 420 40.90 25.57 -6.20
C THR A 420 40.62 27.04 -5.92
N ALA A 421 40.21 27.79 -6.96
CA ALA A 421 39.82 29.18 -6.85
C ALA A 421 38.73 29.49 -7.89
N GLU A 422 37.79 30.34 -7.49
CA GLU A 422 36.73 30.81 -8.39
C GLU A 422 37.32 31.63 -9.54
N GLY A 423 36.85 31.39 -10.76
CA GLY A 423 37.33 32.06 -11.98
C GLY A 423 38.56 31.42 -12.63
N GLU A 424 39.27 30.53 -11.93
CA GLU A 424 40.34 29.73 -12.55
C GLU A 424 39.76 28.64 -13.48
N PRO A 425 40.49 28.26 -14.54
CA PRO A 425 40.09 27.17 -15.42
C PRO A 425 40.11 25.83 -14.67
N TYR A 426 39.17 24.96 -15.01
CA TYR A 426 39.16 23.58 -14.49
C TYR A 426 40.30 22.77 -15.09
N ILE A 427 40.94 21.96 -14.24
CA ILE A 427 41.94 20.96 -14.60
C ILE A 427 41.21 19.63 -14.77
N GLY A 428 41.33 19.02 -15.96
CA GLY A 428 40.74 17.72 -16.28
C GLY A 428 41.69 16.56 -15.96
N ILE A 429 41.19 15.56 -15.25
CA ILE A 429 41.86 14.30 -14.92
C ILE A 429 41.03 13.16 -15.53
N PRO A 430 41.56 12.38 -16.47
CA PRO A 430 40.87 11.21 -16.99
C PRO A 430 40.54 10.22 -15.86
N MET A 431 39.30 9.75 -15.81
CA MET A 431 38.89 8.70 -14.89
C MET A 431 39.13 7.33 -15.52
N ILE A 432 39.57 6.37 -14.72
CA ILE A 432 39.89 5.01 -15.14
C ILE A 432 38.82 4.07 -14.56
N VAL A 433 38.34 3.13 -15.38
CA VAL A 433 37.44 2.07 -14.92
C VAL A 433 38.16 1.19 -13.89
N SER A 434 37.52 0.98 -12.75
CA SER A 434 38.03 0.14 -11.67
C SER A 434 37.87 -1.35 -11.98
N ALA A 435 38.29 -2.22 -11.06
CA ALA A 435 38.04 -3.67 -11.19
C ALA A 435 36.54 -4.02 -11.07
N GLU A 436 35.76 -3.18 -10.39
CA GLU A 436 34.31 -3.27 -10.35
C GLU A 436 33.73 -2.67 -11.62
N ALA A 437 32.88 -3.44 -12.31
CA ALA A 437 32.24 -3.00 -13.55
C ALA A 437 31.46 -1.69 -13.31
N ASP A 438 31.49 -0.80 -14.32
CA ASP A 438 30.81 0.51 -14.33
C ASP A 438 31.29 1.56 -13.31
N THR A 439 32.24 1.23 -12.44
CA THR A 439 32.82 2.16 -11.46
C THR A 439 34.08 2.83 -12.02
N TYR A 440 34.12 4.16 -12.04
CA TYR A 440 35.21 4.98 -12.55
C TYR A 440 35.88 5.75 -11.41
N THR A 441 37.21 5.82 -11.44
CA THR A 441 38.00 6.47 -10.39
C THR A 441 39.01 7.47 -10.96
N ALA A 442 39.18 8.59 -10.27
CA ALA A 442 40.29 9.51 -10.40
C ALA A 442 40.62 10.07 -8.99
N ALA A 443 41.63 10.91 -8.86
CA ALA A 443 41.90 11.57 -7.59
C ALA A 443 42.31 13.02 -7.80
N ILE A 444 41.85 13.91 -6.92
CA ILE A 444 42.25 15.31 -6.90
C ILE A 444 43.55 15.40 -6.09
N PRO A 445 44.62 16.05 -6.58
CA PRO A 445 45.86 16.22 -5.81
C PRO A 445 45.64 16.93 -4.47
N ALA A 446 46.46 16.60 -3.48
CA ALA A 446 46.49 17.26 -2.16
C ALA A 446 46.41 18.79 -2.27
N GLN A 447 45.63 19.40 -1.38
CA GLN A 447 45.53 20.86 -1.25
C GLN A 447 45.92 21.31 0.15
N ALA A 448 46.36 22.56 0.26
CA ALA A 448 46.69 23.15 1.55
C ALA A 448 45.41 23.38 2.38
N ALA A 449 45.53 23.33 3.71
CA ALA A 449 44.44 23.75 4.59
C ALA A 449 44.00 25.19 4.29
N GLY A 450 42.68 25.42 4.36
CA GLY A 450 42.00 26.64 3.94
C GLY A 450 41.61 26.69 2.47
N THR A 451 41.88 25.63 1.69
CA THR A 451 41.50 25.58 0.26
C THR A 451 40.07 25.07 0.10
N THR A 452 39.24 25.80 -0.65
CA THR A 452 37.97 25.29 -1.16
C THR A 452 38.19 24.71 -2.55
N VAL A 453 37.92 23.43 -2.72
CA VAL A 453 38.00 22.74 -4.01
C VAL A 453 36.61 22.66 -4.62
N GLN A 454 36.53 22.97 -5.91
CA GLN A 454 35.32 22.87 -6.70
C GLN A 454 35.55 21.84 -7.80
N TYR A 455 34.64 20.87 -7.95
CA TYR A 455 34.82 19.81 -8.94
C TYR A 455 33.50 19.31 -9.52
N TYR A 456 33.57 18.64 -10.68
CA TYR A 456 32.45 17.95 -11.32
C TYR A 456 32.97 16.79 -12.17
N ILE A 457 32.07 15.90 -12.58
CA ILE A 457 32.37 14.76 -13.45
C ILE A 457 31.67 14.96 -14.79
N GLU A 458 32.35 14.68 -15.89
CA GLU A 458 31.79 14.61 -17.23
C GLU A 458 32.03 13.22 -17.80
N ALA A 459 31.00 12.63 -18.41
CA ALA A 459 31.11 11.38 -19.14
C ALA A 459 30.60 11.55 -20.58
N THR A 460 31.19 10.79 -21.49
CA THR A 460 30.75 10.63 -22.87
C THR A 460 30.49 9.16 -23.14
N ALA A 461 29.28 8.82 -23.53
CA ALA A 461 28.90 7.48 -23.96
C ALA A 461 29.48 7.17 -25.35
N VAL A 462 29.60 5.89 -25.72
CA VAL A 462 30.02 5.46 -27.07
C VAL A 462 29.05 5.94 -28.16
N SER A 463 27.78 6.20 -27.80
CA SER A 463 26.79 6.84 -28.69
C SER A 463 27.11 8.31 -28.99
N GLY A 464 28.03 8.94 -28.25
CA GLY A 464 28.35 10.36 -28.30
C GLY A 464 27.51 11.22 -27.35
N LYS A 465 26.58 10.63 -26.58
CA LYS A 465 25.86 11.37 -25.53
C LYS A 465 26.83 11.84 -24.45
N VAL A 466 26.72 13.10 -24.04
CA VAL A 466 27.54 13.71 -22.99
C VAL A 466 26.64 14.10 -21.82
N GLN A 467 27.07 13.81 -20.60
CA GLN A 467 26.36 14.20 -19.38
C GLN A 467 27.38 14.62 -18.32
N ARG A 468 26.94 15.49 -17.40
CA ARG A 468 27.74 15.98 -16.29
C ARG A 468 27.04 15.77 -14.96
N ARG A 469 27.82 15.63 -13.90
CA ARG A 469 27.35 15.57 -12.52
C ARG A 469 28.08 16.66 -11.70
N PRO A 470 27.37 17.72 -11.26
CA PRO A 470 25.95 18.02 -11.53
C PRO A 470 25.67 18.41 -13.00
N ILE A 471 24.41 18.30 -13.46
CA ILE A 471 23.98 18.57 -14.86
C ILE A 471 24.23 20.01 -15.33
N VAL A 472 24.40 20.92 -14.38
CA VAL A 472 24.66 22.35 -14.57
C VAL A 472 26.15 22.69 -14.69
N ALA A 473 27.05 21.71 -14.64
CA ALA A 473 28.47 21.97 -14.80
C ALA A 473 28.81 22.49 -16.23
N PRO A 474 29.85 23.34 -16.38
CA PRO A 474 30.82 23.77 -15.36
C PRO A 474 30.36 24.94 -14.46
N GLU A 475 29.21 25.55 -14.75
CA GLU A 475 28.67 26.65 -13.94
C GLU A 475 28.31 26.18 -12.52
N GLY A 476 27.74 24.98 -12.42
CA GLY A 476 27.57 24.27 -11.14
C GLY A 476 28.67 23.25 -10.86
N TYR A 477 28.87 22.95 -9.58
CA TYR A 477 29.97 22.12 -9.10
C TYR A 477 29.66 21.59 -7.69
N PHE A 478 30.41 20.56 -7.28
CA PHE A 478 30.49 20.12 -5.89
C PHE A 478 31.62 20.85 -5.17
N PRO A 479 31.35 21.50 -4.04
CA PRO A 479 32.40 22.05 -3.18
C PRO A 479 32.81 21.05 -2.09
N PHE A 480 34.08 21.07 -1.70
CA PHE A 480 34.52 20.59 -0.39
C PHE A 480 35.69 21.45 0.11
N GLU A 481 35.83 21.56 1.43
CA GLU A 481 36.91 22.32 2.06
C GLU A 481 38.00 21.42 2.63
N VAL A 482 39.25 21.82 2.43
CA VAL A 482 40.39 21.27 3.17
C VAL A 482 40.59 22.13 4.42
N LYS A 483 40.16 21.64 5.57
CA LYS A 483 40.12 22.36 6.84
C LYS A 483 41.44 22.27 7.62
N ALA A 484 41.63 23.20 8.55
CA ALA A 484 42.71 23.15 9.54
C ALA A 484 42.16 22.67 10.90
N PHE A 485 42.98 21.95 11.67
CA PHE A 485 42.66 21.56 13.04
C PHE A 485 42.73 22.77 13.99
N ALA A 486 41.67 23.59 14.01
CA ALA A 486 41.59 24.78 14.83
C ALA A 486 41.08 24.49 16.26
N GLU A 487 40.29 23.42 16.42
CA GLU A 487 39.59 23.07 17.65
C GLU A 487 39.72 21.56 17.90
N ALA A 488 39.70 21.15 19.17
CA ALA A 488 39.60 19.74 19.53
C ALA A 488 38.31 19.12 18.96
N PRO A 489 38.26 17.79 18.77
CA PRO A 489 37.05 17.12 18.36
C PRO A 489 35.92 17.36 19.35
N VAL A 490 34.68 17.23 18.88
CA VAL A 490 33.53 17.02 19.77
C VAL A 490 33.15 15.56 19.60
N ALA A 491 33.43 14.74 20.61
CA ALA A 491 33.24 13.30 20.54
C ALA A 491 31.74 12.97 20.50
N ALA A 492 31.33 12.23 19.48
CA ALA A 492 29.94 11.79 19.33
C ALA A 492 29.88 10.52 18.48
N ALA A 493 28.85 9.72 18.72
CA ALA A 493 28.59 8.53 17.93
C ALA A 493 27.10 8.24 17.82
N LEU A 494 26.76 7.58 16.72
CA LEU A 494 25.43 7.06 16.42
C LEU A 494 25.45 5.54 16.64
N TYR A 495 24.43 5.03 17.32
CA TYR A 495 24.19 3.60 17.49
C TYR A 495 22.67 3.37 17.67
N PRO A 496 22.16 2.20 17.31
CA PRO A 496 20.77 1.84 17.60
C PRO A 496 20.46 2.02 19.09
N GLN A 497 19.28 2.53 19.43
CA GLN A 497 18.84 2.63 20.83
C GLN A 497 17.98 1.42 21.19
N GLY A 498 18.00 1.02 22.46
CA GLY A 498 17.15 -0.05 23.00
C GLY A 498 17.94 -1.11 23.76
N VAL A 499 17.26 -2.22 24.03
CA VAL A 499 17.85 -3.41 24.67
C VAL A 499 18.35 -4.35 23.58
N PHE A 500 19.61 -4.76 23.67
CA PHE A 500 20.28 -5.65 22.73
C PHE A 500 20.24 -7.09 23.20
N CYS A 501 20.27 -8.02 22.26
CA CYS A 501 20.43 -9.44 22.57
C CYS A 501 21.85 -9.77 23.03
N PRO A 502 22.04 -10.70 23.97
CA PRO A 502 23.34 -11.34 24.20
C PRO A 502 23.98 -11.81 22.89
N GLU A 503 25.29 -11.55 22.75
CA GLU A 503 26.10 -11.82 21.56
C GLU A 503 25.69 -11.06 20.28
N GLY A 504 24.61 -10.28 20.32
CA GLY A 504 24.23 -9.35 19.25
C GLY A 504 25.25 -8.23 19.10
N ALA A 505 25.69 -7.98 17.86
CA ALA A 505 26.64 -6.91 17.58
C ALA A 505 25.94 -5.54 17.60
N VAL A 506 26.39 -4.67 18.50
CA VAL A 506 26.07 -3.24 18.50
C VAL A 506 27.01 -2.53 17.55
N GLN A 507 26.46 -1.99 16.46
CA GLN A 507 27.22 -1.19 15.51
C GLN A 507 27.27 0.27 15.96
N PHE A 508 28.46 0.74 16.35
CA PHE A 508 28.73 2.15 16.56
C PHE A 508 29.18 2.80 15.24
N ARG A 509 28.79 4.05 15.02
CA ARG A 509 29.27 4.90 13.94
C ARG A 509 29.74 6.24 14.49
N ASP A 510 30.90 6.69 14.07
CA ASP A 510 31.41 8.01 14.44
C ASP A 510 30.49 9.12 13.91
N ASP A 511 30.19 10.10 14.76
CA ASP A 511 29.55 11.37 14.41
C ASP A 511 30.30 12.56 15.02
N SER A 512 31.57 12.35 15.37
CA SER A 512 32.42 13.36 15.98
C SER A 512 32.72 14.51 15.01
N ARG A 513 32.82 15.72 15.55
CA ARG A 513 33.08 16.94 14.75
C ARG A 513 34.53 17.39 14.87
N ASN A 514 34.88 18.43 14.10
CA ASN A 514 36.20 19.08 14.09
C ASN A 514 37.37 18.21 13.62
N GLY A 515 37.08 17.12 12.89
CA GLY A 515 38.09 16.26 12.26
C GLY A 515 38.82 15.40 13.28
N VAL A 516 38.54 14.10 13.29
CA VAL A 516 39.22 13.14 14.15
C VAL A 516 40.39 12.50 13.42
N THR A 517 41.53 12.37 14.10
CA THR A 517 42.71 11.66 13.57
C THR A 517 42.93 10.31 14.25
N THR A 518 42.50 10.17 15.50
CA THR A 518 42.64 8.94 16.28
C THR A 518 41.36 8.68 17.06
N TYR A 519 40.88 7.44 17.01
CA TYR A 519 39.76 6.94 17.80
C TYR A 519 40.30 5.99 18.86
N GLN A 520 39.74 6.07 20.07
CA GLN A 520 39.89 5.04 21.08
C GLN A 520 38.53 4.73 21.68
N TRP A 521 38.06 3.54 21.35
CA TRP A 521 36.85 2.96 21.92
C TRP A 521 37.19 2.01 23.07
N LEU A 522 36.40 2.08 24.13
CA LEU A 522 36.46 1.16 25.27
C LEU A 522 35.08 0.56 25.48
N PHE A 523 35.01 -0.77 25.50
CA PHE A 523 33.78 -1.54 25.68
C PHE A 523 33.95 -2.53 26.84
N PRO A 524 33.88 -2.08 28.10
CA PRO A 524 33.97 -2.98 29.24
C PRO A 524 32.91 -4.10 29.14
N GLY A 525 33.33 -5.37 29.15
CA GLY A 525 32.44 -6.53 29.01
C GLY A 525 32.03 -6.87 27.57
N GLY A 526 32.40 -6.07 26.58
CA GLY A 526 32.16 -6.32 25.16
C GLY A 526 33.31 -7.06 24.49
N GLN A 527 33.05 -7.60 23.30
CA GLN A 527 34.02 -8.21 22.40
C GLN A 527 33.96 -7.53 21.03
N PRO A 528 35.03 -6.85 20.58
CA PRO A 528 36.28 -6.62 21.32
C PRO A 528 36.12 -5.65 22.50
N GLU A 529 37.00 -5.73 23.51
CA GLU A 529 36.97 -4.81 24.69
C GLU A 529 37.44 -3.38 24.36
N SER A 530 38.10 -3.19 23.21
CA SER A 530 38.53 -1.88 22.72
C SER A 530 38.67 -1.90 21.20
N ALA A 531 38.48 -0.75 20.56
CA ALA A 531 38.68 -0.58 19.13
C ALA A 531 39.36 0.76 18.81
N ALA A 532 40.01 0.85 17.65
CA ALA A 532 40.66 2.07 17.16
C ALA A 532 40.10 2.54 15.80
N GLU A 533 39.11 1.82 15.28
CA GLU A 533 38.38 2.21 14.06
C GLU A 533 37.26 3.19 14.40
N ALA A 534 36.86 4.00 13.41
CA ALA A 534 35.79 4.99 13.58
C ALA A 534 34.43 4.33 13.89
N ASN A 535 34.14 3.19 13.23
CA ASN A 535 32.82 2.54 13.24
C ASN A 535 32.92 1.08 13.73
N PRO A 536 33.21 0.82 15.01
CA PRO A 536 33.38 -0.54 15.52
C PRO A 536 32.03 -1.26 15.72
N ALA A 537 32.06 -2.58 15.55
CA ALA A 537 31.00 -3.49 16.00
C ALA A 537 31.44 -4.17 17.31
N VAL A 538 30.58 -4.20 18.32
CA VAL A 538 30.87 -4.85 19.61
C VAL A 538 29.71 -5.74 20.05
N ALA A 539 30.03 -6.96 20.47
CA ALA A 539 29.03 -7.89 21.02
C ALA A 539 29.24 -8.06 22.53
N TYR A 540 28.14 -8.15 23.28
CA TYR A 540 28.16 -8.39 24.71
C TYR A 540 27.56 -9.76 25.00
N ALA A 541 28.39 -10.71 25.43
CA ALA A 541 27.94 -12.10 25.60
C ALA A 541 27.02 -12.30 26.81
N ASN A 542 27.13 -11.42 27.81
CA ASN A 542 26.34 -11.53 29.03
C ASN A 542 25.30 -10.40 29.07
N PRO A 543 24.14 -10.67 29.68
CA PRO A 543 23.20 -9.63 30.05
C PRO A 543 23.80 -8.57 30.97
N GLY A 544 23.28 -7.36 30.90
CA GLY A 544 23.63 -6.25 31.79
C GLY A 544 23.67 -4.89 31.09
N THR A 545 23.87 -3.85 31.89
CA THR A 545 24.09 -2.48 31.40
C THR A 545 25.59 -2.19 31.34
N TYR A 546 26.06 -1.80 30.16
CA TYR A 546 27.44 -1.49 29.86
C TYR A 546 27.58 -0.02 29.47
N THR A 547 28.74 0.59 29.77
CA THR A 547 29.07 1.96 29.34
C THR A 547 30.20 1.90 28.32
N ALA A 548 29.87 2.07 27.04
CA ALA A 548 30.85 2.28 25.99
C ALA A 548 31.43 3.69 26.08
N THR A 549 32.72 3.86 25.79
CA THR A 549 33.39 5.17 25.81
C THR A 549 34.13 5.41 24.50
N LEU A 550 33.94 6.57 23.89
CA LEU A 550 34.72 7.06 22.75
C LEU A 550 35.61 8.21 23.21
N ILE A 551 36.90 8.12 22.93
CA ILE A 551 37.86 9.23 22.99
C ILE A 551 38.26 9.56 21.56
N ALA A 552 37.95 10.79 21.12
CA ALA A 552 38.27 11.28 19.79
C ALA A 552 39.37 12.34 19.88
N GLU A 553 40.46 12.17 19.14
CA GLU A 553 41.64 13.04 19.20
C GLU A 553 42.03 13.63 17.83
N ASN A 554 42.46 14.89 17.86
CA ASN A 554 43.13 15.57 16.75
C ASN A 554 44.31 16.44 17.27
N PRO A 555 45.12 17.06 16.40
CA PRO A 555 46.25 17.89 16.81
C PRO A 555 45.92 19.08 17.74
N ALA A 556 44.66 19.52 17.81
CA ALA A 556 44.22 20.60 18.68
C ALA A 556 43.76 20.10 20.06
N GLY A 557 43.52 18.80 20.24
CA GLY A 557 43.18 18.18 21.51
C GLY A 557 42.33 16.93 21.37
N ALA A 558 41.74 16.47 22.47
CA ALA A 558 40.84 15.32 22.51
C ALA A 558 39.57 15.65 23.30
N ASP A 559 38.50 14.93 23.00
CA ASP A 559 37.24 14.95 23.73
C ASP A 559 36.74 13.53 23.98
N THR A 560 35.82 13.36 24.94
CA THR A 560 35.35 12.04 25.38
C THR A 560 33.83 12.01 25.53
N ALA A 561 33.20 10.98 24.97
CA ALA A 561 31.78 10.70 25.09
C ALA A 561 31.54 9.29 25.62
N THR A 562 30.42 9.10 26.33
CA THR A 562 29.99 7.81 26.89
C THR A 562 28.60 7.45 26.40
N PHE A 563 28.37 6.17 26.17
CA PHE A 563 27.13 5.63 25.62
C PHE A 563 26.69 4.42 26.45
N GLU A 564 25.40 4.32 26.76
CA GLU A 564 24.84 3.21 27.52
C GLU A 564 24.36 2.11 26.57
N VAL A 565 24.74 0.86 26.85
CA VAL A 565 24.31 -0.32 26.10
C VAL A 565 23.67 -1.29 27.09
N VAL A 566 22.38 -1.60 26.88
CA VAL A 566 21.64 -2.54 27.73
C VAL A 566 21.51 -3.86 26.99
N VAL A 567 21.87 -4.98 27.62
CA VAL A 567 21.82 -6.33 27.05
C VAL A 567 20.86 -7.19 27.85
N ALA A 568 19.89 -7.82 27.18
CA ALA A 568 18.77 -8.52 27.79
C ALA A 568 19.19 -9.71 28.68
N GLU A 569 18.52 -9.89 29.82
CA GLU A 569 18.63 -11.09 30.67
C GLU A 569 17.71 -12.22 30.17
N PRO A 570 18.15 -13.49 30.16
CA PRO A 570 17.27 -14.62 29.85
C PRO A 570 16.30 -14.83 31.01
N ILE A 571 15.02 -14.55 30.83
CA ILE A 571 13.99 -14.84 31.83
C ILE A 571 12.94 -15.76 31.22
N LEU A 572 13.01 -17.05 31.55
CA LEU A 572 11.95 -18.04 31.33
C LEU A 572 11.94 -19.11 32.44
N PRO A 573 10.75 -19.61 32.85
CA PRO A 573 9.44 -19.06 32.52
C PRO A 573 9.28 -17.66 33.10
N TYR A 574 8.49 -16.82 32.42
CA TYR A 574 8.25 -15.44 32.83
C TYR A 574 6.78 -15.26 33.19
N GLU A 575 6.54 -14.46 34.22
CA GLU A 575 5.21 -14.03 34.64
C GLU A 575 5.31 -12.57 35.09
N GLU A 576 4.43 -11.72 34.56
CA GLU A 576 4.25 -10.33 34.96
C GLU A 576 2.78 -10.07 35.28
N THR A 577 2.54 -9.62 36.50
CA THR A 577 1.19 -9.35 37.06
C THR A 577 0.98 -7.85 37.36
N PHE A 578 1.91 -6.99 36.91
CA PHE A 578 1.91 -5.52 37.04
C PHE A 578 1.56 -5.00 38.44
N SER A 579 1.91 -5.78 39.46
CA SER A 579 1.60 -5.46 40.86
C SER A 579 2.68 -4.57 41.52
N ALA A 580 3.76 -4.32 40.79
CA ALA A 580 4.89 -3.47 41.16
C ALA A 580 5.58 -2.92 39.89
N ASP A 581 6.73 -2.26 40.04
CA ASP A 581 7.56 -1.78 38.93
C ASP A 581 7.86 -2.90 37.92
N PRO A 582 7.41 -2.78 36.66
CA PRO A 582 7.41 -3.89 35.69
C PRO A 582 8.76 -4.04 34.99
N THR A 583 9.89 -3.81 35.66
CA THR A 583 11.21 -4.10 35.09
C THR A 583 11.30 -5.61 34.81
N PRO A 584 11.62 -6.07 33.57
CA PRO A 584 12.37 -5.39 32.51
C PRO A 584 11.56 -4.72 31.37
N TRP A 585 10.24 -4.60 31.47
CA TRP A 585 9.43 -3.92 30.45
C TRP A 585 9.80 -2.43 30.37
N THR A 586 10.16 -2.00 29.17
CA THR A 586 10.40 -0.59 28.87
C THR A 586 9.22 -0.02 28.10
N VAL A 587 8.70 1.11 28.57
CA VAL A 587 7.73 1.91 27.82
C VAL A 587 8.49 2.76 26.82
N ASP A 588 8.10 2.66 25.56
CA ASP A 588 8.51 3.57 24.50
C ASP A 588 7.27 4.31 24.02
N ASN A 589 7.23 5.61 24.29
CA ASN A 589 6.27 6.53 23.71
C ASN A 589 7.03 7.38 22.66
N PRO A 590 7.13 6.90 21.41
CA PRO A 590 7.83 7.60 20.35
C PRO A 590 7.09 8.86 19.88
N ASP A 591 5.87 9.12 20.35
CA ASP A 591 5.00 10.25 20.01
C ASP A 591 5.38 11.48 20.82
N GLY A 592 5.87 11.24 22.04
CA GLY A 592 5.97 12.25 23.09
C GLY A 592 4.62 12.83 23.51
N ASP A 593 3.51 12.12 23.31
CA ASP A 593 2.19 12.55 23.75
C ASP A 593 1.94 12.15 25.23
N ASP A 594 0.79 12.55 25.78
CA ASP A 594 0.48 12.28 27.19
C ASP A 594 -0.05 10.85 27.42
N ALA A 595 -0.23 10.04 26.36
CA ALA A 595 -0.75 8.68 26.45
C ALA A 595 0.43 7.74 26.50
N ALA A 596 0.69 7.17 27.66
CA ALA A 596 1.73 6.17 27.80
C ALA A 596 1.20 5.01 28.60
N TRP A 597 1.72 3.82 28.31
CA TRP A 597 1.47 2.66 29.15
C TRP A 597 1.95 2.94 30.58
N ALA A 598 1.08 2.72 31.54
CA ALA A 598 1.33 3.00 32.95
C ALA A 598 0.68 1.95 33.85
N LEU A 599 1.26 1.77 35.04
CA LEU A 599 0.68 0.91 36.07
C LEU A 599 -0.71 1.43 36.47
N SER A 600 -1.65 0.50 36.60
CA SER A 600 -3.01 0.72 37.06
C SER A 600 -3.32 -0.23 38.22
N ASP A 601 -4.19 0.18 39.15
CA ASP A 601 -4.68 -0.69 40.23
C ASP A 601 -5.90 -1.55 39.79
N GLU A 602 -6.23 -1.54 38.50
CA GLU A 602 -7.40 -2.20 37.89
C GLU A 602 -6.99 -3.43 37.08
N GLY A 603 -6.68 -4.56 37.73
CA GLY A 603 -6.27 -5.83 37.11
C GLY A 603 -7.35 -6.92 37.05
N ASN A 604 -6.98 -8.11 36.60
CA ASN A 604 -7.87 -9.27 36.43
C ASN A 604 -8.21 -9.98 37.76
N CYS A 605 -8.73 -9.21 38.72
CA CYS A 605 -9.14 -9.66 40.06
C CYS A 605 -8.01 -10.13 40.99
N ASP A 606 -6.77 -9.89 40.62
CA ASP A 606 -5.53 -10.21 41.33
C ASP A 606 -4.75 -8.98 41.80
N GLY A 607 -4.92 -7.82 41.15
CA GLY A 607 -4.26 -6.59 41.57
C GLY A 607 -4.12 -5.56 40.46
N GLY A 608 -2.87 -5.22 40.13
CA GLY A 608 -2.52 -4.17 39.19
C GLY A 608 -2.41 -4.68 37.75
N SER A 609 -2.49 -3.76 36.78
CA SER A 609 -2.39 -4.03 35.35
C SER A 609 -1.57 -2.95 34.66
N PHE A 610 -1.33 -3.10 33.37
CA PHE A 610 -0.77 -2.05 32.53
C PHE A 610 -1.87 -1.45 31.64
N MET A 611 -2.04 -0.14 31.74
CA MET A 611 -3.13 0.60 31.11
C MET A 611 -2.58 1.73 30.26
N ILE A 612 -3.22 1.93 29.11
CA ILE A 612 -3.04 3.12 28.29
C ILE A 612 -4.34 3.90 28.16
N ASP A 613 -4.27 5.22 28.40
CA ASP A 613 -5.44 6.11 28.50
C ASP A 613 -5.79 6.78 27.17
N ASN A 614 -6.23 5.99 26.19
CA ASN A 614 -6.70 6.52 24.89
C ASN A 614 -7.95 7.42 25.02
N TYR A 615 -8.68 7.32 26.15
CA TYR A 615 -9.89 8.09 26.40
C TYR A 615 -9.60 9.56 26.74
N ASN A 616 -8.78 9.80 27.78
CA ASN A 616 -8.56 11.17 28.26
C ASN A 616 -7.55 11.95 27.43
N VAL A 617 -6.64 11.25 26.76
CA VAL A 617 -5.55 11.89 26.02
C VAL A 617 -5.92 12.24 24.56
N ASN A 618 -7.10 11.83 24.09
CA ASN A 618 -7.61 12.14 22.74
C ASN A 618 -6.61 11.79 21.64
N THR A 619 -6.18 10.53 21.65
CA THR A 619 -5.13 10.02 20.78
C THR A 619 -5.71 9.34 19.55
N SER A 620 -5.47 9.92 18.38
CA SER A 620 -5.77 9.27 17.09
C SER A 620 -4.44 8.90 16.43
N PHE A 621 -4.28 7.63 16.10
CA PHE A 621 -3.10 7.03 15.47
C PHE A 621 -1.80 7.13 16.28
N THR A 622 -1.91 7.16 17.61
CA THR A 622 -0.74 7.10 18.51
C THR A 622 -0.25 5.66 18.61
N ARG A 623 1.06 5.50 18.75
CA ARG A 623 1.72 4.20 18.73
C ARG A 623 2.66 4.12 19.91
N ASP A 624 2.13 3.58 20.99
CA ASP A 624 2.84 3.44 22.25
C ASP A 624 3.15 1.98 22.49
N TYR A 625 4.40 1.73 22.85
CA TYR A 625 4.90 0.40 23.05
C TYR A 625 5.22 0.21 24.51
N PHE A 626 4.97 -0.99 25.00
CA PHE A 626 5.83 -1.54 26.03
C PHE A 626 6.40 -2.86 25.55
N ARG A 627 7.68 -3.06 25.82
CA ARG A 627 8.41 -4.18 25.24
C ARG A 627 9.48 -4.72 26.18
N THR A 628 9.77 -5.99 26.00
CA THR A 628 10.88 -6.68 26.66
C THR A 628 11.45 -7.76 25.75
N THR A 629 12.63 -8.25 26.09
CA THR A 629 13.32 -9.30 25.32
C THR A 629 13.30 -10.62 26.07
N PHE A 630 12.97 -11.70 25.37
CA PHE A 630 12.95 -13.07 25.84
C PHE A 630 13.96 -13.93 25.08
N ASP A 631 14.58 -14.88 25.77
CA ASP A 631 15.51 -15.86 25.20
C ASP A 631 14.83 -17.21 25.08
N LEU A 632 14.42 -17.59 23.86
CA LEU A 632 13.70 -18.84 23.59
C LEU A 632 14.64 -19.97 23.14
N ARG A 633 15.97 -19.81 23.25
CA ARG A 633 16.94 -20.74 22.66
C ARG A 633 16.91 -22.15 23.24
N GLU A 634 16.57 -22.25 24.51
CA GLU A 634 16.54 -23.52 25.26
C GLU A 634 15.12 -24.08 25.41
N MET A 635 14.12 -23.47 24.76
CA MET A 635 12.75 -23.97 24.75
C MET A 635 12.58 -25.07 23.70
N GLU A 636 11.64 -25.99 23.93
CA GLU A 636 11.21 -26.94 22.88
C GLU A 636 10.01 -26.41 22.10
N THR A 637 9.17 -25.61 22.76
CA THR A 637 7.97 -24.94 22.25
C THR A 637 7.84 -23.57 22.93
N ALA A 638 7.12 -22.60 22.38
CA ALA A 638 6.96 -21.32 23.05
C ALA A 638 5.59 -20.72 22.81
N GLN A 639 4.95 -20.24 23.88
CA GLN A 639 3.73 -19.44 23.81
C GLN A 639 3.81 -18.22 24.73
N LEU A 640 3.15 -17.15 24.29
CA LEU A 640 2.88 -15.96 25.09
C LEU A 640 1.38 -15.92 25.42
N LEU A 641 1.07 -15.79 26.70
CA LEU A 641 -0.28 -15.56 27.21
C LEU A 641 -0.35 -14.17 27.81
N PHE A 642 -1.48 -13.49 27.68
CA PHE A 642 -1.76 -12.25 28.39
C PHE A 642 -3.27 -12.03 28.51
N ASP A 643 -3.70 -11.35 29.56
CA ASP A 643 -5.08 -10.93 29.71
C ASP A 643 -5.26 -9.53 29.12
N VAL A 644 -6.39 -9.31 28.43
CA VAL A 644 -6.76 -8.01 27.89
C VAL A 644 -8.15 -7.62 28.40
N ALA A 645 -8.37 -6.33 28.66
CA ALA A 645 -9.70 -5.76 28.85
C ALA A 645 -9.86 -4.45 28.07
N TYR A 646 -10.96 -4.37 27.33
CA TYR A 646 -11.31 -3.26 26.45
C TYR A 646 -12.81 -3.16 26.21
N ALA A 647 -13.31 -1.92 26.17
CA ALA A 647 -14.65 -1.56 25.69
C ALA A 647 -14.55 -0.40 24.70
N PRO A 648 -15.15 -0.48 23.50
CA PRO A 648 -15.10 0.62 22.54
C PRO A 648 -15.81 1.86 23.09
N TYR A 649 -15.37 3.06 22.69
CA TYR A 649 -16.03 4.30 23.08
C TYR A 649 -17.38 4.45 22.36
N ASP A 650 -17.38 4.25 21.04
CA ASP A 650 -18.57 4.20 20.18
C ASP A 650 -18.31 3.36 18.91
N GLY A 651 -19.19 3.45 17.91
CA GLY A 651 -19.06 2.68 16.65
C GLY A 651 -18.05 3.24 15.63
N ASN A 652 -17.43 4.38 15.92
CA ASN A 652 -16.49 5.07 15.02
C ASN A 652 -15.11 5.28 15.64
N ASN A 653 -15.01 5.35 16.96
CA ASN A 653 -13.79 5.56 17.72
C ASN A 653 -13.42 4.28 18.46
N TYR A 654 -12.44 3.57 17.93
CA TYR A 654 -11.95 2.29 18.42
C TYR A 654 -10.43 2.22 18.36
N ASP A 655 -9.85 1.52 19.32
CA ASP A 655 -8.41 1.33 19.42
C ASP A 655 -8.03 -0.07 18.94
N GLY A 656 -6.73 -0.28 18.78
CA GLY A 656 -6.14 -1.57 18.45
C GLY A 656 -5.04 -1.96 19.42
N LEU A 657 -4.80 -3.26 19.53
CA LEU A 657 -3.67 -3.85 20.20
C LEU A 657 -2.97 -4.80 19.24
N ARG A 658 -1.67 -4.60 19.07
CA ARG A 658 -0.82 -5.48 18.27
C ARG A 658 0.32 -6.03 19.13
N VAL A 659 0.64 -7.31 18.99
CA VAL A 659 1.84 -7.92 19.57
C VAL A 659 2.79 -8.27 18.43
N ASN A 660 3.96 -7.64 18.45
CA ASN A 660 5.02 -7.85 17.48
C ASN A 660 6.17 -8.65 18.11
N VAL A 661 6.77 -9.53 17.32
CA VAL A 661 8.05 -10.17 17.60
C VAL A 661 9.13 -9.50 16.75
N ARG A 662 10.14 -8.95 17.40
CA ARG A 662 11.35 -8.41 16.78
C ARG A 662 12.52 -9.35 17.04
N ARG A 663 13.18 -9.82 15.99
CA ARG A 663 14.40 -10.64 16.08
C ARG A 663 15.62 -9.75 16.30
N CYS A 664 16.72 -10.35 16.77
CA CYS A 664 17.99 -9.65 16.98
C CYS A 664 18.61 -9.08 15.70
N ASP A 665 18.24 -9.58 14.52
CA ASP A 665 18.66 -9.05 13.22
C ASP A 665 17.86 -7.79 12.79
N GLY A 666 16.91 -7.35 13.61
CA GLY A 666 16.05 -6.21 13.35
C GLY A 666 14.81 -6.54 12.51
N SER A 667 14.57 -7.79 12.12
CA SER A 667 13.32 -8.18 11.47
C SER A 667 12.16 -8.22 12.46
N HIS A 668 10.96 -7.84 12.01
CA HIS A 668 9.72 -7.84 12.82
C HIS A 668 8.66 -8.76 12.20
N LYS A 669 7.82 -9.39 13.03
CA LYS A 669 6.61 -10.14 12.64
C LYS A 669 5.49 -9.83 13.63
N ALA A 670 4.37 -9.31 13.14
CA ALA A 670 3.15 -9.20 13.95
C ALA A 670 2.50 -10.58 14.09
N LEU A 671 2.19 -10.99 15.32
CA LEU A 671 1.57 -12.29 15.60
C LEU A 671 0.16 -12.18 16.19
N TYR A 672 -0.16 -11.04 16.78
CA TYR A 672 -1.49 -10.70 17.27
C TYR A 672 -1.82 -9.30 16.77
N ASN A 673 -2.99 -9.10 16.17
CA ASN A 673 -3.44 -7.80 15.70
C ASN A 673 -4.96 -7.72 15.74
N LYS A 674 -5.52 -7.21 16.84
CA LYS A 674 -6.97 -7.05 17.00
C LYS A 674 -7.31 -5.58 17.22
N SER A 675 -8.41 -5.13 16.63
CA SER A 675 -8.96 -3.79 16.82
C SER A 675 -10.49 -3.84 16.85
N ASN A 676 -11.13 -2.71 17.20
CA ASN A 676 -12.59 -2.58 17.14
C ASN A 676 -13.30 -3.71 17.93
N MET A 677 -14.31 -4.35 17.33
CA MET A 677 -15.09 -5.41 17.97
C MET A 677 -14.28 -6.70 18.22
N ASP A 678 -13.21 -6.94 17.45
CA ASP A 678 -12.37 -8.12 17.65
C ASP A 678 -11.51 -7.98 18.92
N LEU A 679 -11.13 -6.74 19.27
CA LEU A 679 -10.46 -6.42 20.53
C LEU A 679 -11.44 -6.32 21.71
N ALA A 680 -12.70 -5.92 21.47
CA ALA A 680 -13.67 -5.66 22.53
C ALA A 680 -13.99 -6.89 23.39
N THR A 681 -13.60 -6.82 24.66
CA THR A 681 -14.01 -7.78 25.71
C THR A 681 -15.38 -7.44 26.29
N VAL A 682 -15.75 -6.16 26.26
CA VAL A 682 -17.08 -5.67 26.58
C VAL A 682 -17.66 -5.07 25.29
N PRO A 683 -18.48 -5.82 24.53
CA PRO A 683 -18.92 -5.42 23.20
C PRO A 683 -19.94 -4.27 23.19
N THR A 684 -20.41 -3.84 24.36
CA THR A 684 -21.31 -2.68 24.47
C THR A 684 -20.46 -1.42 24.63
N PRO A 685 -20.60 -0.41 23.75
CA PRO A 685 -19.80 0.80 23.86
C PRO A 685 -20.00 1.55 25.17
N VAL A 686 -18.91 2.09 25.70
CA VAL A 686 -18.84 2.84 26.96
C VAL A 686 -18.37 4.26 26.65
N SER A 687 -19.29 5.23 26.69
CA SER A 687 -18.97 6.64 26.39
C SER A 687 -18.32 7.41 27.56
N SER A 688 -17.78 6.70 28.54
CA SER A 688 -17.02 7.20 29.68
C SER A 688 -15.70 6.43 29.77
N ALA A 689 -14.72 6.94 30.54
CA ALA A 689 -13.48 6.21 30.76
C ALA A 689 -13.77 4.79 31.26
N PHE A 690 -13.40 3.79 30.45
CA PHE A 690 -13.61 2.39 30.73
C PHE A 690 -12.68 1.95 31.86
N SER A 691 -13.21 1.12 32.75
CA SER A 691 -12.52 0.54 33.89
C SER A 691 -13.16 -0.83 34.11
N PRO A 692 -12.40 -1.94 34.05
CA PRO A 692 -12.93 -3.27 34.24
C PRO A 692 -13.54 -3.42 35.64
N SER A 693 -14.84 -3.71 35.69
CA SER A 693 -15.63 -3.81 36.93
C SER A 693 -15.69 -5.22 37.54
N GLY A 694 -15.20 -6.23 36.81
CA GLY A 694 -15.17 -7.63 37.22
C GLY A 694 -14.33 -8.50 36.28
N CYS A 695 -13.90 -9.68 36.75
CA CYS A 695 -13.00 -10.58 36.03
C CYS A 695 -13.62 -11.10 34.72
N GLU A 696 -14.95 -11.09 34.60
CA GLU A 696 -15.67 -11.47 33.39
C GLU A 696 -15.46 -10.50 32.21
N GLN A 697 -14.89 -9.32 32.47
CA GLN A 697 -14.56 -8.33 31.43
C GLN A 697 -13.13 -8.47 30.91
N TRP A 698 -12.38 -9.44 31.42
CA TRP A 698 -11.05 -9.79 30.91
C TRP A 698 -11.14 -11.03 30.03
N ARG A 699 -10.32 -11.06 28.99
CA ARG A 699 -10.15 -12.20 28.11
C ARG A 699 -8.67 -12.54 28.04
N GLN A 700 -8.33 -13.80 28.25
CA GLN A 700 -6.98 -14.28 27.99
C GLN A 700 -6.76 -14.46 26.49
N GLU A 701 -5.69 -13.88 25.99
CA GLU A 701 -5.17 -14.02 24.64
C GLU A 701 -3.98 -14.97 24.64
N GLN A 702 -3.75 -15.60 23.50
CA GLN A 702 -2.65 -16.55 23.29
C GLN A 702 -1.95 -16.23 21.97
N VAL A 703 -0.63 -16.32 21.97
CA VAL A 703 0.22 -16.03 20.80
C VAL A 703 1.25 -17.14 20.66
N ASP A 704 1.28 -17.80 19.49
CA ASP A 704 2.26 -18.85 19.19
C ASP A 704 3.63 -18.25 18.89
N LEU A 705 4.66 -18.73 19.59
CA LEU A 705 6.04 -18.32 19.39
C LEU A 705 6.92 -19.48 18.91
N SER A 706 6.34 -20.61 18.50
CA SER A 706 7.06 -21.80 18.06
C SER A 706 8.03 -21.52 16.91
N ASP A 707 7.68 -20.61 16.00
CA ASP A 707 8.55 -20.13 14.91
C ASP A 707 9.85 -19.46 15.36
N PHE A 708 9.94 -19.10 16.65
CA PHE A 708 11.05 -18.35 17.24
C PHE A 708 11.79 -19.14 18.31
N VAL A 709 11.40 -20.40 18.54
CA VAL A 709 12.17 -21.31 19.38
C VAL A 709 13.58 -21.46 18.80
N GLY A 710 14.59 -21.40 19.65
CA GLY A 710 15.98 -21.34 19.19
C GLY A 710 16.51 -19.92 18.96
N GLU A 711 15.71 -18.88 19.20
CA GLU A 711 16.08 -17.47 18.99
C GLU A 711 15.95 -16.63 20.27
N ILE A 712 16.57 -15.45 20.27
CA ILE A 712 16.27 -14.38 21.23
C ILE A 712 15.40 -13.37 20.50
N ILE A 713 14.29 -12.97 21.13
CA ILE A 713 13.30 -12.09 20.53
C ILE A 713 12.87 -10.96 21.46
N THR A 714 12.50 -9.81 20.92
CA THR A 714 11.80 -8.75 21.63
C THR A 714 10.31 -8.85 21.35
N ILE A 715 9.50 -8.93 22.41
CA ILE A 715 8.03 -8.84 22.33
C ILE A 715 7.63 -7.39 22.55
N GLU A 716 6.86 -6.84 21.61
CA GLU A 716 6.39 -5.46 21.63
C GLU A 716 4.86 -5.44 21.64
N PHE A 717 4.27 -5.00 22.75
CA PHE A 717 2.84 -4.68 22.82
C PHE A 717 2.65 -3.25 22.36
N GLU A 718 1.97 -3.08 21.24
CA GLU A 718 1.73 -1.82 20.57
C GLU A 718 0.26 -1.42 20.70
N ASN A 719 0.03 -0.28 21.34
CA ASN A 719 -1.24 0.44 21.28
C ASN A 719 -1.39 1.08 19.89
N ILE A 720 -2.59 0.99 19.33
CA ILE A 720 -2.99 1.73 18.12
C ILE A 720 -4.17 2.60 18.52
N GLY A 721 -3.90 3.83 18.97
CA GLY A 721 -4.94 4.74 19.44
C GLY A 721 -5.90 5.14 18.32
N GLY A 722 -7.21 5.14 18.56
CA GLY A 722 -8.22 5.58 17.59
C GLY A 722 -9.31 6.42 18.24
N TYR A 723 -8.89 7.22 19.22
CA TYR A 723 -9.74 8.03 20.10
C TYR A 723 -10.82 7.22 20.83
N GLY A 724 -10.55 5.94 21.11
CA GLY A 724 -11.51 5.07 21.74
C GLY A 724 -11.46 5.19 23.26
N ASN A 725 -11.14 4.10 23.93
CA ASN A 725 -11.23 3.99 25.38
C ASN A 725 -9.96 3.40 25.99
N ARG A 726 -9.90 3.40 27.33
CA ARG A 726 -8.79 2.79 28.04
C ARG A 726 -8.65 1.32 27.67
N LEU A 727 -7.41 0.92 27.39
CA LEU A 727 -7.03 -0.45 27.08
C LEU A 727 -6.13 -0.97 28.20
N PHE A 728 -6.40 -2.18 28.65
CA PHE A 728 -5.68 -2.81 29.75
C PHE A 728 -5.07 -4.13 29.30
N VAL A 729 -3.84 -4.38 29.72
CA VAL A 729 -3.11 -5.65 29.56
C VAL A 729 -2.63 -6.10 30.94
N ASP A 730 -2.74 -7.40 31.22
CA ASP A 730 -2.36 -7.98 32.51
C ASP A 730 -1.87 -9.43 32.35
N ASN A 731 -1.30 -10.01 33.41
CA ASN A 731 -0.93 -11.43 33.52
C ASN A 731 -0.16 -11.98 32.31
N ILE A 732 0.90 -11.27 31.91
CA ILE A 732 1.75 -11.71 30.81
C ILE A 732 2.56 -12.92 31.25
N GLN A 733 2.44 -14.03 30.52
CA GLN A 733 3.18 -15.26 30.78
C GLN A 733 3.92 -15.72 29.54
N MET A 734 5.17 -16.14 29.72
CA MET A 734 5.96 -16.81 28.70
C MET A 734 6.34 -18.20 29.20
N ASN A 735 5.94 -19.24 28.48
CA ASN A 735 6.17 -20.61 28.92
C ASN A 735 6.46 -21.58 27.75
N ASP A 736 7.13 -22.69 28.09
CA ASP A 736 7.51 -23.76 27.18
C ASP A 736 6.39 -24.79 27.06
N GLN A 737 5.28 -24.37 26.45
CA GLN A 737 4.16 -25.24 26.09
C GLN A 737 3.72 -24.89 24.67
N ALA A 738 3.35 -25.92 23.89
CA ALA A 738 2.69 -25.73 22.61
C ALA A 738 1.27 -25.18 22.80
N LEU A 739 0.82 -24.30 21.88
CA LEU A 739 -0.59 -23.97 21.80
C LEU A 739 -1.40 -25.25 21.51
N PRO A 740 -2.56 -25.45 22.17
CA PRO A 740 -3.47 -26.50 21.77
C PRO A 740 -4.17 -26.11 20.46
N ASN A 741 -3.92 -26.86 19.39
CA ASN A 741 -4.56 -26.70 18.07
C ASN A 741 -6.10 -26.56 18.20
N ILE A 742 -6.67 -25.48 17.65
CA ILE A 742 -8.10 -25.21 17.57
C ILE A 742 -8.63 -25.68 16.21
N ALA A 743 -9.53 -26.66 16.22
CA ALA A 743 -10.14 -27.14 14.97
C ALA A 743 -10.85 -26.02 14.19
N PRO A 744 -10.83 -26.06 12.84
CA PRO A 744 -11.36 -25.00 11.98
C PRO A 744 -12.87 -24.83 12.13
N GLU A 745 -13.41 -23.68 11.74
CA GLU A 745 -14.84 -23.50 11.54
C GLU A 745 -15.22 -23.86 10.09
N VAL A 746 -16.33 -24.57 9.88
CA VAL A 746 -16.79 -24.96 8.54
C VAL A 746 -18.31 -24.96 8.40
N ALA A 747 -18.81 -24.41 7.29
CA ALA A 747 -20.23 -24.39 6.94
C ALA A 747 -20.45 -24.66 5.44
N VAL A 748 -21.41 -25.52 5.11
CA VAL A 748 -21.89 -25.69 3.73
C VAL A 748 -22.67 -24.44 3.34
N THR A 749 -22.24 -23.76 2.28
CA THR A 749 -22.84 -22.52 1.78
C THR A 749 -23.77 -22.75 0.60
N ASN A 750 -23.56 -23.84 -0.15
CA ASN A 750 -24.45 -24.27 -1.23
C ASN A 750 -24.45 -25.81 -1.37
N PRO A 751 -25.61 -26.46 -1.54
CA PRO A 751 -26.97 -25.90 -1.49
C PRO A 751 -27.38 -25.45 -0.08
N LEU A 752 -28.39 -24.57 0.02
CA LEU A 752 -28.94 -24.14 1.31
C LEU A 752 -29.77 -25.26 1.97
N ASP A 753 -29.81 -25.26 3.30
CA ASP A 753 -30.64 -26.20 4.07
C ASP A 753 -32.13 -26.08 3.71
N GLY A 754 -32.76 -27.23 3.47
CA GLY A 754 -34.14 -27.34 3.01
C GLY A 754 -34.36 -27.14 1.52
N ALA A 755 -33.32 -27.02 0.68
CA ALA A 755 -33.50 -26.83 -0.77
C ALA A 755 -34.26 -28.01 -1.42
N VAL A 756 -35.22 -27.70 -2.29
CA VAL A 756 -36.04 -28.69 -3.02
C VAL A 756 -35.83 -28.52 -4.53
N PHE A 757 -35.47 -29.61 -5.21
CA PHE A 757 -35.25 -29.68 -6.65
C PHE A 757 -36.31 -30.57 -7.30
N GLU A 758 -37.23 -29.94 -8.04
CA GLU A 758 -38.29 -30.62 -8.80
C GLU A 758 -37.84 -30.82 -10.25
N VAL A 759 -37.39 -32.03 -10.60
CA VAL A 759 -36.67 -32.29 -11.86
C VAL A 759 -37.16 -33.55 -12.56
N SER A 760 -37.15 -33.55 -13.90
CA SER A 760 -37.52 -34.71 -14.73
C SER A 760 -36.36 -35.70 -14.91
N GLU A 761 -35.12 -35.25 -14.72
CA GLU A 761 -33.87 -36.02 -14.78
C GLU A 761 -32.98 -35.64 -13.58
N LEU A 762 -32.11 -36.53 -13.15
CA LEU A 762 -31.29 -36.32 -11.95
C LEU A 762 -30.25 -35.20 -12.17
N PRO A 763 -30.14 -34.22 -11.26
CA PRO A 763 -29.29 -33.04 -11.46
C PRO A 763 -27.83 -33.30 -11.08
N VAL A 764 -26.94 -32.45 -11.60
CA VAL A 764 -25.57 -32.28 -11.09
C VAL A 764 -25.56 -31.02 -10.23
N LEU A 765 -25.09 -31.13 -9.00
CA LEU A 765 -25.02 -30.05 -8.02
C LEU A 765 -23.57 -29.62 -7.80
N THR A 766 -23.34 -28.33 -7.60
CA THR A 766 -22.07 -27.82 -7.07
C THR A 766 -22.23 -27.63 -5.56
N LEU A 767 -21.49 -28.40 -4.78
CA LEU A 767 -21.38 -28.24 -3.34
C LEU A 767 -20.33 -27.17 -3.07
N GLN A 768 -20.63 -26.23 -2.17
CA GLN A 768 -19.69 -25.19 -1.74
C GLN A 768 -19.67 -25.13 -0.22
N ALA A 769 -18.50 -24.85 0.33
CA ALA A 769 -18.32 -24.64 1.76
C ALA A 769 -17.42 -23.43 2.04
N ALA A 770 -17.69 -22.75 3.15
CA ALA A 770 -16.79 -21.77 3.74
C ALA A 770 -16.12 -22.41 4.94
N ALA A 771 -14.79 -22.31 5.01
CA ALA A 771 -14.02 -22.74 6.16
C ALA A 771 -12.96 -21.70 6.50
N ALA A 772 -12.72 -21.49 7.79
CA ALA A 772 -11.69 -20.62 8.31
C ALA A 772 -11.13 -21.23 9.58
N ASP A 773 -9.84 -21.06 9.83
CA ASP A 773 -9.18 -21.63 10.99
C ASP A 773 -8.76 -20.52 11.97
N PRO A 774 -9.09 -20.61 13.27
CA PRO A 774 -8.80 -19.54 14.22
C PRO A 774 -7.30 -19.35 14.53
N ASP A 775 -6.49 -20.40 14.46
CA ASP A 775 -5.07 -20.41 14.83
C ASP A 775 -4.12 -20.83 13.70
N GLY A 776 -4.64 -21.18 12.51
CA GLY A 776 -3.82 -21.58 11.36
C GLY A 776 -4.50 -21.40 10.00
N GLU A 777 -4.23 -22.33 9.09
CA GLU A 777 -4.76 -22.37 7.73
C GLU A 777 -5.53 -23.67 7.49
N VAL A 778 -6.66 -23.59 6.78
CA VAL A 778 -7.42 -24.77 6.34
C VAL A 778 -6.68 -25.45 5.19
N THR A 779 -6.22 -26.69 5.38
CA THR A 779 -5.51 -27.47 4.36
C THR A 779 -6.42 -28.27 3.44
N GLY A 780 -7.69 -28.45 3.82
CA GLY A 780 -8.69 -28.99 2.91
C GLY A 780 -10.08 -29.16 3.50
N VAL A 781 -11.07 -29.20 2.61
CA VAL A 781 -12.49 -29.39 2.93
C VAL A 781 -13.03 -30.61 2.17
N ALA A 782 -13.39 -31.65 2.92
CA ALA A 782 -14.02 -32.85 2.39
C ALA A 782 -15.55 -32.73 2.43
N PHE A 783 -16.21 -33.02 1.32
CA PHE A 783 -17.66 -33.03 1.19
C PHE A 783 -18.21 -34.45 1.38
N TRP A 784 -19.28 -34.56 2.16
CA TRP A 784 -19.95 -35.82 2.48
C TRP A 784 -21.42 -35.76 2.11
N VAL A 785 -21.92 -36.79 1.43
CA VAL A 785 -23.34 -36.94 1.08
C VAL A 785 -23.85 -38.27 1.61
N ASN A 786 -24.93 -38.25 2.39
CA ASN A 786 -25.53 -39.42 3.06
C ASN A 786 -24.50 -40.23 3.88
N GLY A 787 -23.55 -39.54 4.52
CA GLY A 787 -22.49 -40.16 5.31
C GLY A 787 -21.39 -40.84 4.50
N VAL A 788 -21.29 -40.56 3.19
CA VAL A 788 -20.19 -41.02 2.32
C VAL A 788 -19.44 -39.82 1.78
N GLU A 789 -18.11 -39.83 1.89
CA GLU A 789 -17.24 -38.83 1.28
C GLU A 789 -17.37 -38.85 -0.24
N VAL A 790 -17.65 -37.70 -0.85
CA VAL A 790 -17.82 -37.57 -2.30
C VAL A 790 -16.61 -36.90 -2.96
N GLY A 791 -15.80 -36.16 -2.19
CA GLY A 791 -14.54 -35.58 -2.61
C GLY A 791 -13.96 -34.60 -1.59
N ILE A 792 -12.76 -34.11 -1.88
CA ILE A 792 -12.02 -33.15 -1.08
C ILE A 792 -11.46 -32.06 -1.99
N ASP A 793 -11.54 -30.82 -1.54
CA ASP A 793 -10.91 -29.67 -2.18
C ASP A 793 -9.89 -29.04 -1.20
N ASN A 794 -8.69 -28.76 -1.69
CA ASN A 794 -7.59 -28.27 -0.86
C ASN A 794 -7.26 -26.80 -1.13
N GLU A 795 -7.99 -26.13 -2.02
CA GLU A 795 -7.80 -24.72 -2.34
C GLU A 795 -9.13 -23.98 -2.27
N ALA A 796 -9.16 -22.83 -1.61
CA ALA A 796 -10.35 -21.98 -1.58
C ALA A 796 -10.54 -21.23 -2.92
N PRO A 797 -11.76 -21.01 -3.42
CA PRO A 797 -13.05 -21.41 -2.81
C PRO A 797 -13.29 -22.91 -2.91
N TYR A 798 -13.70 -23.53 -1.79
CA TYR A 798 -13.88 -24.98 -1.70
C TYR A 798 -15.15 -25.43 -2.42
N GLU A 799 -14.99 -26.19 -3.51
CA GLU A 799 -16.08 -26.63 -4.35
C GLU A 799 -16.00 -28.12 -4.72
N TRP A 800 -17.16 -28.76 -4.86
CA TRP A 800 -17.22 -30.11 -5.39
C TRP A 800 -18.43 -30.36 -6.29
N ILE A 801 -18.20 -30.98 -7.45
CA ILE A 801 -19.27 -31.33 -8.38
C ILE A 801 -19.84 -32.71 -8.02
N TYR A 802 -21.09 -32.75 -7.59
CA TYR A 802 -21.79 -33.96 -7.17
C TYR A 802 -22.93 -34.34 -8.14
N SER A 803 -22.87 -35.55 -8.70
CA SER A 803 -23.94 -36.10 -9.53
C SER A 803 -24.95 -36.84 -8.67
N VAL A 804 -26.20 -36.37 -8.63
CA VAL A 804 -27.24 -36.97 -7.79
C VAL A 804 -27.64 -38.35 -8.33
N PRO A 805 -27.53 -39.44 -7.53
CA PRO A 805 -27.72 -40.80 -8.04
C PRO A 805 -29.18 -41.27 -8.08
N SER A 806 -30.08 -40.62 -7.36
CA SER A 806 -31.51 -41.00 -7.26
C SER A 806 -32.38 -39.84 -6.78
N TYR A 807 -33.69 -39.95 -6.95
CA TYR A 807 -34.65 -39.05 -6.30
C TYR A 807 -34.74 -39.40 -4.81
N GLY A 808 -34.94 -38.41 -3.95
CA GLY A 808 -35.03 -38.57 -2.51
C GLY A 808 -34.41 -37.42 -1.73
N VAL A 809 -34.30 -37.62 -0.41
CA VAL A 809 -33.67 -36.67 0.52
C VAL A 809 -32.19 -37.01 0.65
N PHE A 810 -31.33 -36.00 0.63
CA PHE A 810 -29.88 -36.12 0.80
C PHE A 810 -29.42 -35.23 1.95
N SER A 811 -28.55 -35.79 2.80
CA SER A 811 -27.86 -35.05 3.86
C SER A 811 -26.45 -34.70 3.39
N ILE A 812 -26.06 -33.43 3.46
CA ILE A 812 -24.77 -32.90 3.01
C ILE A 812 -24.03 -32.33 4.22
N GLU A 813 -22.76 -32.68 4.36
CA GLU A 813 -21.85 -32.16 5.39
C GLU A 813 -20.52 -31.77 4.73
N ALA A 814 -19.83 -30.81 5.31
CA ALA A 814 -18.45 -30.48 4.99
C ALA A 814 -17.58 -30.73 6.22
N ARG A 815 -16.37 -31.23 6.01
CA ARG A 815 -15.36 -31.44 7.05
C ARG A 815 -14.09 -30.69 6.69
N ALA A 816 -13.71 -29.71 7.49
CA ALA A 816 -12.46 -28.97 7.30
C ALA A 816 -11.35 -29.62 8.11
N THR A 817 -10.13 -29.60 7.58
CA THR A 817 -8.89 -29.99 8.27
C THR A 817 -7.91 -28.82 8.21
N ASP A 818 -7.26 -28.50 9.32
CA ASP A 818 -6.21 -27.46 9.40
C ASP A 818 -4.81 -28.00 9.10
N ASN A 819 -3.80 -27.13 9.19
CA ASN A 819 -2.39 -27.45 8.98
C ASN A 819 -1.77 -28.35 10.06
N ASP A 820 -2.38 -28.42 11.23
CA ASP A 820 -1.94 -29.21 12.38
C ASP A 820 -2.81 -30.47 12.60
N GLY A 821 -3.71 -30.74 11.65
CA GLY A 821 -4.51 -31.95 11.53
C GLY A 821 -5.77 -32.02 12.39
N ALA A 822 -6.20 -30.94 13.06
CA ALA A 822 -7.51 -30.94 13.71
C ALA A 822 -8.62 -30.78 12.67
N GLN A 823 -9.83 -31.21 13.07
CA GLN A 823 -10.95 -31.37 12.15
C GLN A 823 -12.24 -30.91 12.79
N SER A 824 -13.07 -30.28 11.98
CA SER A 824 -14.45 -29.94 12.32
C SER A 824 -15.43 -30.47 11.29
N ILE A 825 -16.71 -30.49 11.67
CA ILE A 825 -17.81 -30.95 10.83
C ILE A 825 -18.87 -29.86 10.84
N SER A 826 -19.36 -29.50 9.65
CA SER A 826 -20.43 -28.52 9.51
C SER A 826 -21.74 -29.04 10.09
N ALA A 827 -22.69 -28.14 10.31
CA ALA A 827 -24.09 -28.56 10.43
C ALA A 827 -24.52 -29.35 9.17
N THR A 828 -25.39 -30.35 9.35
CA THR A 828 -25.95 -31.14 8.26
C THR A 828 -26.97 -30.31 7.47
N VAL A 829 -26.76 -30.17 6.16
CA VAL A 829 -27.69 -29.56 5.20
C VAL A 829 -28.57 -30.65 4.59
N GLN A 830 -29.89 -30.51 4.64
CA GLN A 830 -30.83 -31.43 4.02
C GLN A 830 -31.37 -30.86 2.71
N ILE A 831 -31.29 -31.62 1.63
CA ILE A 831 -31.93 -31.28 0.36
C ILE A 831 -32.88 -32.37 -0.10
N THR A 832 -33.89 -32.02 -0.90
CA THR A 832 -34.84 -32.97 -1.48
C THR A 832 -34.81 -32.88 -3.01
N VAL A 833 -34.63 -34.01 -3.69
CA VAL A 833 -34.71 -34.10 -5.15
C VAL A 833 -35.93 -34.93 -5.52
N ASN A 834 -36.95 -34.30 -6.07
CA ASN A 834 -38.21 -34.92 -6.42
C ASN A 834 -38.33 -35.15 -7.93
N GLN A 835 -38.93 -36.28 -8.29
CA GLN A 835 -39.29 -36.57 -9.67
C GLN A 835 -40.64 -35.94 -9.99
N VAL A 836 -40.66 -35.00 -10.93
CA VAL A 836 -41.93 -34.46 -11.42
C VAL A 836 -42.56 -35.46 -12.40
N SER A 837 -43.62 -36.12 -11.96
CA SER A 837 -44.47 -36.94 -12.84
C SER A 837 -45.52 -36.04 -13.51
N GLY A 838 -45.56 -36.03 -14.84
CA GLY A 838 -46.59 -35.31 -15.60
C GLY A 838 -48.01 -35.76 -15.24
N VAL A 839 -48.96 -34.82 -15.35
CA VAL A 839 -50.38 -34.89 -14.98
C VAL A 839 -51.06 -36.25 -15.27
N ASP A 840 -51.54 -36.86 -14.18
CA ASP A 840 -52.51 -37.94 -13.98
C ASP A 840 -53.05 -38.72 -15.19
N ASN A 841 -52.82 -40.03 -15.16
CA ASN A 841 -53.51 -41.05 -15.93
C ASN A 841 -54.48 -41.82 -15.02
N PRO A 842 -55.78 -41.48 -14.93
CA PRO A 842 -56.73 -42.24 -14.13
C PRO A 842 -57.11 -43.57 -14.80
N ALA A 843 -57.30 -44.59 -13.98
CA ALA A 843 -57.69 -45.94 -14.39
C ALA A 843 -58.98 -45.96 -15.24
N GLY A 844 -58.93 -46.63 -16.40
CA GLY A 844 -60.09 -46.79 -17.30
C GLY A 844 -59.82 -46.59 -18.79
N GLN A 845 -58.56 -46.48 -19.22
CA GLN A 845 -58.24 -46.19 -20.63
C GLN A 845 -58.66 -47.30 -21.59
N MET A 846 -59.35 -46.87 -22.65
CA MET A 846 -59.55 -47.65 -23.86
C MET A 846 -58.32 -47.42 -24.78
N PRO A 847 -57.61 -48.47 -25.26
CA PRO A 847 -56.51 -48.26 -26.20
C PRO A 847 -57.06 -47.63 -27.48
N LEU A 848 -56.63 -46.40 -27.75
CA LEU A 848 -57.03 -45.57 -28.89
C LEU A 848 -55.79 -45.23 -29.72
N THR A 849 -55.84 -45.52 -31.01
CA THR A 849 -54.79 -45.15 -31.97
C THR A 849 -55.38 -44.27 -33.06
N VAL A 850 -54.65 -43.23 -33.47
CA VAL A 850 -55.09 -42.28 -34.48
C VAL A 850 -54.09 -42.25 -35.63
N TYR A 851 -54.57 -42.44 -36.86
CA TYR A 851 -53.74 -42.44 -38.06
C TYR A 851 -54.50 -41.94 -39.30
N PRO A 852 -53.88 -41.16 -40.21
CA PRO A 852 -52.54 -40.58 -40.08
C PRO A 852 -52.53 -39.45 -39.05
N ASN A 853 -51.41 -39.30 -38.34
CA ASN A 853 -51.18 -38.20 -37.41
C ASN A 853 -49.68 -37.84 -37.47
N PRO A 854 -49.29 -36.73 -38.12
CA PRO A 854 -50.13 -35.61 -38.57
C PRO A 854 -51.10 -35.93 -39.71
N THR A 855 -52.21 -35.19 -39.79
CA THR A 855 -53.22 -35.30 -40.85
C THR A 855 -53.33 -34.01 -41.67
N GLY A 856 -53.67 -34.14 -42.96
CA GLY A 856 -54.02 -33.02 -43.83
C GLY A 856 -55.52 -32.95 -44.16
N GLY A 857 -56.38 -33.70 -43.45
CA GLY A 857 -57.83 -33.58 -43.65
C GLY A 857 -58.72 -34.70 -43.09
N GLU A 858 -58.22 -35.91 -42.84
CA GLU A 858 -59.03 -36.99 -42.23
C GLU A 858 -58.16 -37.83 -41.30
N ILE A 859 -58.71 -38.28 -40.17
CA ILE A 859 -58.07 -39.21 -39.23
C ILE A 859 -58.94 -40.46 -39.05
N SER A 860 -58.31 -41.61 -38.90
CA SER A 860 -58.95 -42.85 -38.48
C SER A 860 -58.66 -43.12 -37.01
N LEU A 861 -59.72 -43.25 -36.21
CA LEU A 861 -59.70 -43.64 -34.81
C LEU A 861 -59.88 -45.15 -34.72
N ARG A 862 -58.84 -45.87 -34.31
CA ARG A 862 -58.87 -47.31 -34.07
C ARG A 862 -58.91 -47.59 -32.57
N PHE A 863 -59.93 -48.30 -32.11
CA PHE A 863 -60.08 -48.70 -30.72
C PHE A 863 -60.91 -49.97 -30.60
N SER A 864 -60.85 -50.64 -29.44
CA SER A 864 -61.67 -51.83 -29.16
C SER A 864 -62.60 -51.61 -27.97
N ALA A 865 -63.86 -52.01 -28.14
CA ALA A 865 -64.88 -51.90 -27.10
C ALA A 865 -65.42 -53.27 -26.70
N PRO A 866 -65.75 -53.50 -25.42
CA PRO A 866 -66.23 -54.80 -24.94
C PRO A 866 -67.70 -55.08 -25.29
N GLU A 867 -68.52 -54.04 -25.49
CA GLU A 867 -69.97 -54.12 -25.67
C GLU A 867 -70.45 -53.08 -26.72
N ALA A 868 -71.65 -53.27 -27.24
CA ALA A 868 -72.26 -52.32 -28.18
C ALA A 868 -72.80 -51.10 -27.41
N GLY A 869 -72.66 -49.90 -27.97
CA GLY A 869 -73.09 -48.66 -27.32
C GLY A 869 -72.80 -47.43 -28.15
N THR A 870 -72.65 -46.28 -27.51
CA THR A 870 -72.21 -45.03 -28.15
C THR A 870 -70.98 -44.44 -27.45
N ALA A 871 -70.14 -43.74 -28.20
CA ALA A 871 -69.00 -42.98 -27.71
C ALA A 871 -69.09 -41.53 -28.16
N GLN A 872 -68.80 -40.60 -27.25
CA GLN A 872 -68.62 -39.20 -27.60
C GLN A 872 -67.14 -38.95 -27.92
N CYS A 873 -66.87 -38.44 -29.12
CA CYS A 873 -65.54 -38.03 -29.57
C CYS A 873 -65.47 -36.51 -29.59
N MET A 874 -64.46 -35.91 -28.95
CA MET A 874 -64.29 -34.46 -28.80
C MET A 874 -62.85 -34.06 -29.15
N LEU A 875 -62.63 -32.97 -29.89
CA LEU A 875 -61.31 -32.37 -30.07
C LEU A 875 -61.27 -31.00 -29.43
N HIS A 876 -60.24 -30.73 -28.63
CA HIS A 876 -59.96 -29.44 -28.02
C HIS A 876 -58.72 -28.80 -28.67
N ASP A 877 -58.71 -27.47 -28.83
CA ASP A 877 -57.51 -26.75 -29.26
C ASP A 877 -56.43 -26.70 -28.15
N ALA A 878 -55.26 -26.15 -28.47
CA ALA A 878 -54.15 -26.03 -27.52
C ALA A 878 -54.46 -25.17 -26.27
N LEU A 879 -55.55 -24.39 -26.29
CA LEU A 879 -56.04 -23.60 -25.15
C LEU A 879 -57.15 -24.34 -24.37
N GLY A 880 -57.44 -25.59 -24.72
CA GLY A 880 -58.45 -26.43 -24.07
C GLY A 880 -59.90 -26.15 -24.50
N ARG A 881 -60.12 -25.34 -25.53
CA ARG A 881 -61.48 -25.04 -26.03
C ARG A 881 -61.96 -26.16 -26.95
N LEU A 882 -63.18 -26.65 -26.73
CA LEU A 882 -63.82 -27.65 -27.60
C LEU A 882 -64.07 -27.08 -29.00
N VAL A 883 -63.47 -27.69 -30.02
CA VAL A 883 -63.57 -27.26 -31.43
C VAL A 883 -64.33 -28.24 -32.32
N TYR A 884 -64.45 -29.51 -31.92
CA TYR A 884 -65.20 -30.53 -32.66
C TYR A 884 -65.80 -31.55 -31.69
N THR A 885 -67.01 -32.02 -31.94
CA THR A 885 -67.64 -33.12 -31.19
C THR A 885 -68.55 -33.95 -32.08
N THR A 886 -68.55 -35.27 -31.91
CA THR A 886 -69.44 -36.20 -32.61
C THR A 886 -69.76 -37.42 -31.75
N GLU A 887 -70.86 -38.09 -32.05
CA GLU A 887 -71.25 -39.34 -31.40
C GLU A 887 -71.06 -40.52 -32.36
N LEU A 888 -70.32 -41.53 -31.89
CA LEU A 888 -69.94 -42.71 -32.66
C LEU A 888 -70.72 -43.93 -32.15
N GLY A 889 -71.29 -44.69 -33.07
CA GLY A 889 -71.85 -46.00 -32.76
C GLY A 889 -70.75 -47.03 -32.51
N ILE A 890 -70.81 -47.74 -31.39
CA ILE A 890 -69.81 -48.72 -30.97
C ILE A 890 -70.36 -50.14 -31.14
N THR A 891 -69.55 -51.04 -31.70
CA THR A 891 -69.80 -52.49 -31.69
C THR A 891 -68.75 -53.21 -30.83
N PRO A 892 -69.06 -54.41 -30.27
CA PRO A 892 -68.09 -55.20 -29.52
C PRO A 892 -66.95 -55.66 -30.44
N GLY A 893 -65.71 -55.59 -29.96
CA GLY A 893 -64.50 -55.92 -30.72
C GLY A 893 -63.75 -54.67 -31.19
N GLU A 894 -62.79 -54.86 -32.09
CA GLU A 894 -61.98 -53.78 -32.67
C GLU A 894 -62.75 -53.07 -33.79
N GLN A 895 -62.71 -51.73 -33.81
CA GLN A 895 -63.39 -50.93 -34.81
C GLN A 895 -62.59 -49.69 -35.20
N ILE A 896 -62.92 -49.15 -36.37
CA ILE A 896 -62.29 -47.97 -36.93
C ILE A 896 -63.38 -46.97 -37.33
N HIS A 897 -63.29 -45.75 -36.83
CA HIS A 897 -64.15 -44.63 -37.19
C HIS A 897 -63.32 -43.54 -37.85
N ARG A 898 -63.86 -42.88 -38.87
CA ARG A 898 -63.18 -41.79 -39.58
C ARG A 898 -63.76 -40.46 -39.16
N ILE A 899 -62.88 -39.50 -38.91
CA ILE A 899 -63.22 -38.13 -38.54
C ILE A 899 -62.58 -37.20 -39.56
N ASP A 900 -63.40 -36.36 -40.18
CA ASP A 900 -62.95 -35.28 -41.06
C ASP A 900 -62.43 -34.12 -40.21
N THR A 901 -61.17 -33.75 -40.44
CA THR A 901 -60.47 -32.64 -39.78
C THR A 901 -60.13 -31.53 -40.77
N GLY A 902 -60.59 -31.59 -42.03
CA GLY A 902 -60.20 -30.68 -43.11
C GLY A 902 -60.63 -29.23 -42.92
N GLU A 903 -61.66 -28.97 -42.11
CA GLU A 903 -62.09 -27.61 -41.76
C GLU A 903 -61.42 -27.06 -40.49
N LEU A 904 -60.58 -27.85 -39.80
CA LEU A 904 -59.83 -27.38 -38.64
C LEU A 904 -58.56 -26.64 -39.09
N PRO A 905 -58.22 -25.48 -38.50
CA PRO A 905 -56.95 -24.82 -38.76
C PRO A 905 -55.74 -25.71 -38.48
N ALA A 906 -54.62 -25.45 -39.17
CA ALA A 906 -53.35 -26.13 -38.89
C ALA A 906 -52.92 -25.87 -37.44
N GLY A 907 -52.64 -26.93 -36.69
CA GLY A 907 -52.39 -26.82 -35.26
C GLY A 907 -52.39 -28.15 -34.50
N CYS A 908 -52.11 -28.06 -33.21
CA CYS A 908 -52.14 -29.19 -32.28
C CYS A 908 -53.46 -29.21 -31.52
N TYR A 909 -54.11 -30.38 -31.52
CA TYR A 909 -55.40 -30.63 -30.87
C TYR A 909 -55.29 -31.80 -29.90
N TRP A 910 -56.15 -31.80 -28.88
CA TRP A 910 -56.32 -32.93 -27.97
C TRP A 910 -57.64 -33.63 -28.26
N LEU A 911 -57.58 -34.85 -28.80
CA LEU A 911 -58.75 -35.68 -29.04
C LEU A 911 -59.05 -36.51 -27.79
N SER A 912 -60.30 -36.50 -27.36
CA SER A 912 -60.80 -37.37 -26.30
C SER A 912 -61.99 -38.19 -26.78
N LEU A 913 -62.04 -39.45 -26.35
CA LEU A 913 -63.10 -40.39 -26.69
C LEU A 913 -63.66 -40.97 -25.39
N GLN A 914 -64.96 -40.82 -25.16
CA GLN A 914 -65.64 -41.22 -23.93
C GLN A 914 -66.81 -42.17 -24.24
N SER A 915 -66.86 -43.33 -23.59
CA SER A 915 -68.00 -44.26 -23.64
C SER A 915 -68.29 -44.78 -22.24
N GLY A 916 -69.44 -44.38 -21.68
CA GLY A 916 -69.77 -44.65 -20.28
C GLY A 916 -68.71 -44.06 -19.33
N THR A 917 -68.12 -44.92 -18.49
CA THR A 917 -67.05 -44.54 -17.55
C THR A 917 -65.64 -44.67 -18.14
N ARG A 918 -65.49 -45.09 -19.40
CA ARG A 918 -64.19 -45.24 -20.06
C ARG A 918 -63.87 -44.00 -20.87
N GLN A 919 -62.62 -43.55 -20.80
CA GLN A 919 -62.13 -42.41 -21.56
C GLN A 919 -60.74 -42.70 -22.13
N ALA A 920 -60.45 -42.19 -23.31
CA ALA A 920 -59.13 -42.19 -23.91
C ALA A 920 -58.81 -40.78 -24.46
N GLY A 921 -57.53 -40.41 -24.45
CA GLY A 921 -57.06 -39.13 -24.95
C GLY A 921 -55.80 -39.27 -25.78
N VAL A 922 -55.69 -38.52 -26.87
CA VAL A 922 -54.53 -38.56 -27.77
C VAL A 922 -54.35 -37.21 -28.48
N LYS A 923 -53.10 -36.78 -28.62
CA LYS A 923 -52.76 -35.59 -29.39
C LYS A 923 -52.93 -35.84 -30.89
N VAL A 924 -53.60 -34.92 -31.58
CA VAL A 924 -53.77 -34.91 -33.05
C VAL A 924 -53.16 -33.64 -33.62
N VAL A 925 -52.36 -33.77 -34.67
CA VAL A 925 -51.74 -32.64 -35.37
C VAL A 925 -52.39 -32.50 -36.74
N VAL A 926 -53.01 -31.36 -37.01
CA VAL A 926 -53.57 -30.99 -38.32
C VAL A 926 -52.58 -30.08 -39.02
N GLN A 927 -52.24 -30.37 -40.28
CA GLN A 927 -51.28 -29.63 -41.11
C GLN A 927 -51.96 -28.80 -42.19
#